data_AF-A0AAP0JME2-F1
#
_entry.id   AF-A0AAP0JME2-F1
#
_cell.length_a   1.000
_cell.length_b   1.000
_cell.length_c   1.000
_cell.angle_alpha   90.00
_cell.angle_beta   90.00
_cell.angle_gamma   90.00
#
_symmetry.space_group_name_H-M   'P 1'
#
loop_
_entity.id
_entity.type
_entity.pdbx_description
1 polymer ?
#
loop_
_entity_poly.entity_id
_entity_poly.type
_entity_poly.pdbx_seq_one_letter_code
_entity_poly.pdbx_strand_id
1 'polypeptide(L)'
;MMSKSLEIFLRKAHMGGYLAGALGLGGSGGTSLISSALRCIQIGVPKAIVSTVGSGQTEPYVGTSDLILFPSVVDVCGLNSVSRIVFSNAGAAVAGMVVGRLSRNIGEDSSKVEKPTVGITMFGVTTPCVTAVKEKLEREGYETLVFHATGAGGRAMEGLVREGFIQGVLDITTTEVADYVVGGVMACDSSRFDAVIEKQLPLVLSLGALDMVNFGAKQTIPADFHHRNIHLHNQQVSLMRTTVDENKKFAAFIADKMNKSSSKVCICIPEKGISALDAPGKPFYDPEATSSLIRELEMLIETNVDRQVNKFPYHINDPEFADALVRSFLEISGNVQRDAGSQLNSYIHPSRKPSEESTSKGNLSAPRIISASLSEFPDARPETFRRTKSILQQLKDQIIKGVPIIGAGAGTGISAKFEEMGGVDLIVIYNSGRFRMAGRGSLAGLLPFADANAVVLEMANEVLPVVKKVPVLAGVCGTDPFRRVDYFLRQLDSIGFAGVQNFPTVGLFDGNFRQNLEETGMGYGLEVEMINNAHRLGLLTTPYAFNRDEATAMAKAGADIIVAHMGLTTSGSIGAKTALSLDDIVVQVQTIADAALEVNPDVIILCHGGPMSSPNDAEFVLKRTKGVHGFYGASSMERLPVEQAIMNTVGQYKAISIN
;
A
#
# COMPACT_ATOMS: atom_id res chain seq x y z
N MET A 1 -9.42 -22.29 27.88
CA MET A 1 -10.75 -22.73 27.39
C MET A 1 -11.37 -21.68 26.46
N MET A 2 -11.70 -20.47 26.92
CA MET A 2 -12.36 -19.45 26.10
C MET A 2 -11.60 -19.09 24.80
N SER A 3 -10.27 -18.96 24.85
CA SER A 3 -9.45 -18.70 23.66
C SER A 3 -9.66 -19.76 22.55
N LYS A 4 -9.72 -21.04 22.93
CA LYS A 4 -9.96 -22.14 21.99
C LYS A 4 -11.40 -22.16 21.46
N SER A 5 -12.38 -21.80 22.28
CA SER A 5 -13.75 -21.62 21.83
C SER A 5 -13.88 -20.48 20.82
N LEU A 6 -13.20 -19.36 21.04
CA LEU A 6 -13.15 -18.22 20.12
C LEU A 6 -12.46 -18.60 18.81
N GLU A 7 -11.38 -19.38 18.85
CA GLU A 7 -10.71 -19.92 17.67
C GLU A 7 -11.68 -20.73 16.80
N ILE A 8 -12.42 -21.67 17.40
CA ILE A 8 -13.40 -22.50 16.68
C ILE A 8 -14.52 -21.63 16.09
N PHE A 9 -14.99 -20.63 16.84
CA PHE A 9 -16.01 -19.70 16.37
C PHE A 9 -15.54 -18.90 15.14
N LEU A 10 -14.33 -18.33 15.20
CA LEU A 10 -13.77 -17.53 14.11
C LEU A 10 -13.47 -18.39 12.87
N ARG A 11 -12.97 -19.61 13.04
CA ARG A 11 -12.81 -20.55 11.92
C ARG A 11 -14.14 -20.84 11.22
N LYS A 12 -15.20 -21.11 11.98
CA LYS A 12 -16.54 -21.31 11.42
C LYS A 12 -17.07 -20.06 10.71
N ALA A 13 -16.87 -18.87 11.29
CA ALA A 13 -17.27 -17.61 10.68
C ALA A 13 -16.51 -17.31 9.37
N HIS A 14 -15.20 -17.60 9.34
CA HIS A 14 -14.36 -17.49 8.15
C HIS A 14 -14.79 -18.45 7.05
N MET A 15 -14.97 -19.74 7.38
CA MET A 15 -15.47 -20.75 6.43
C MET A 15 -16.88 -20.43 5.92
N GLY A 16 -17.72 -19.77 6.72
CA GLY A 16 -19.04 -19.31 6.32
C GLY A 16 -19.03 -18.09 5.38
N GLY A 17 -17.88 -17.44 5.17
CA GLY A 17 -17.75 -16.27 4.30
C GLY A 17 -18.24 -14.95 4.90
N TYR A 18 -18.53 -14.91 6.21
CA TYR A 18 -19.07 -13.72 6.88
C TYR A 18 -18.02 -12.92 7.68
N LEU A 19 -16.76 -13.37 7.71
CA LEU A 19 -15.68 -12.72 8.44
C LEU A 19 -14.92 -11.74 7.54
N ALA A 20 -15.21 -10.44 7.67
CA ALA A 20 -14.51 -9.40 6.93
C ALA A 20 -13.26 -8.86 7.64
N GLY A 21 -13.20 -9.02 8.97
CA GLY A 21 -12.10 -8.62 9.84
C GLY A 21 -12.48 -8.78 11.31
N ALA A 22 -11.52 -8.64 12.22
CA ALA A 22 -11.74 -8.76 13.66
C ALA A 22 -10.88 -7.76 14.46
N LEU A 23 -11.51 -7.07 15.40
CA LEU A 23 -10.86 -6.14 16.33
C LEU A 23 -11.21 -6.52 17.76
N GLY A 24 -10.19 -6.67 18.60
CA GLY A 24 -10.34 -6.88 20.04
C GLY A 24 -9.67 -5.76 20.86
N LEU A 25 -9.87 -5.79 22.18
CA LEU A 25 -9.12 -4.99 23.13
C LEU A 25 -8.93 -5.72 24.44
N GLY A 26 -7.86 -5.45 25.16
CA GLY A 26 -7.65 -6.03 26.48
C GLY A 26 -6.31 -5.69 27.14
N GLY A 27 -6.23 -5.97 28.43
CA GLY A 27 -4.95 -6.10 29.13
C GLY A 27 -4.21 -7.39 28.75
N SER A 28 -3.11 -7.72 29.42
CA SER A 28 -2.31 -8.92 29.13
C SER A 28 -3.13 -10.21 28.98
N GLY A 29 -4.06 -10.48 29.90
CA GLY A 29 -4.92 -11.67 29.82
C GLY A 29 -5.90 -11.65 28.64
N GLY A 30 -6.47 -10.48 28.33
CA GLY A 30 -7.37 -10.30 27.18
C GLY A 30 -6.61 -10.43 25.85
N THR A 31 -5.44 -9.81 25.74
CA THR A 31 -4.56 -9.93 24.57
C THR A 31 -4.16 -11.38 24.35
N SER A 32 -3.70 -12.10 25.38
CA SER A 32 -3.36 -13.52 25.28
C SER A 32 -4.53 -14.37 24.75
N LEU A 33 -5.73 -14.16 25.29
CA LEU A 33 -6.94 -14.89 24.88
C LEU A 33 -7.29 -14.64 23.41
N ILE A 34 -7.33 -13.36 23.01
CA ILE A 34 -7.78 -12.92 21.69
C ILE A 34 -6.73 -13.25 20.62
N SER A 35 -5.45 -12.98 20.88
CA SER A 35 -4.33 -13.22 19.97
C SER A 35 -4.30 -14.65 19.45
N SER A 36 -4.38 -15.63 20.35
CA SER A 36 -4.38 -17.05 19.96
C SER A 36 -5.49 -17.39 18.97
N ALA A 37 -6.68 -16.79 19.11
CA ALA A 37 -7.80 -17.03 18.21
C ALA A 37 -7.69 -16.24 16.89
N LEU A 38 -7.27 -14.98 16.94
CA LEU A 38 -7.15 -14.12 15.74
C LEU A 38 -6.07 -14.60 14.77
N ARG A 39 -4.98 -15.16 15.29
CA ARG A 39 -3.88 -15.71 14.45
C ARG A 39 -4.27 -16.93 13.64
N CYS A 40 -5.39 -17.57 13.95
CA CYS A 40 -5.92 -18.69 13.16
C CYS A 40 -6.75 -18.25 11.96
N ILE A 41 -7.02 -16.94 11.85
CA ILE A 41 -7.64 -16.36 10.66
C ILE A 41 -6.54 -16.18 9.60
N GLN A 42 -6.84 -16.53 8.36
CA GLN A 42 -5.93 -16.43 7.21
C GLN A 42 -5.26 -15.05 7.09
N ILE A 43 -3.99 -15.02 6.67
CA ILE A 43 -3.24 -13.80 6.39
C ILE A 43 -3.99 -12.95 5.35
N GLY A 44 -3.95 -11.63 5.54
CA GLY A 44 -4.64 -10.66 4.71
C GLY A 44 -6.05 -10.32 5.20
N VAL A 45 -6.70 -11.14 6.02
CA VAL A 45 -7.93 -10.73 6.72
C VAL A 45 -7.55 -9.77 7.86
N PRO A 46 -8.10 -8.55 7.93
CA PRO A 46 -7.76 -7.58 8.96
C PRO A 46 -8.00 -8.12 10.37
N LYS A 47 -6.95 -8.13 11.18
CA LYS A 47 -6.97 -8.65 12.55
C LYS A 47 -6.13 -7.75 13.46
N ALA A 48 -6.74 -7.19 14.50
CA ALA A 48 -6.05 -6.28 15.40
C ALA A 48 -6.53 -6.36 16.85
N ILE A 49 -5.67 -5.94 17.79
CA ILE A 49 -5.99 -5.83 19.22
C ILE A 49 -5.47 -4.50 19.75
N VAL A 50 -6.32 -3.74 20.45
CA VAL A 50 -5.83 -2.66 21.33
C VAL A 50 -5.35 -3.27 22.64
N SER A 51 -4.04 -3.29 22.86
CA SER A 51 -3.37 -4.05 23.92
C SER A 51 -2.60 -3.14 24.88
N THR A 52 -2.78 -3.34 26.18
CA THR A 52 -1.92 -2.66 27.19
C THR A 52 -0.49 -3.16 27.17
N VAL A 53 -0.26 -4.35 26.60
CA VAL A 53 1.05 -4.96 26.40
C VAL A 53 1.47 -4.93 24.92
N GLY A 54 0.95 -3.95 24.16
CA GLY A 54 1.34 -3.73 22.76
C GLY A 54 2.78 -3.22 22.59
N SER A 55 3.39 -2.69 23.66
CA SER A 55 4.79 -2.24 23.70
C SER A 55 5.58 -3.13 24.68
N GLY A 56 6.31 -4.11 24.15
CA GLY A 56 7.03 -5.12 24.93
C GLY A 56 7.38 -6.35 24.09
N GLN A 57 7.55 -7.51 24.73
CA GLN A 57 7.69 -8.79 24.02
C GLN A 57 6.34 -9.23 23.46
N THR A 58 6.19 -9.19 22.13
CA THR A 58 4.93 -9.43 21.44
C THR A 58 4.88 -10.72 20.64
N GLU A 59 5.99 -11.44 20.48
CA GLU A 59 6.04 -12.71 19.74
C GLU A 59 4.98 -13.74 20.23
N PRO A 60 4.77 -13.95 21.55
CA PRO A 60 3.74 -14.90 22.01
C PRO A 60 2.31 -14.52 21.58
N TYR A 61 2.08 -13.26 21.23
CA TYR A 61 0.79 -12.71 20.80
C TYR A 61 0.64 -12.63 19.28
N VAL A 62 1.68 -12.22 18.55
CA VAL A 62 1.64 -12.00 17.08
C VAL A 62 2.09 -13.24 16.31
N GLY A 63 3.04 -14.00 16.86
CA GLY A 63 3.64 -15.15 16.17
C GLY A 63 4.14 -14.77 14.78
N THR A 64 3.76 -15.56 13.78
CA THR A 64 4.10 -15.36 12.36
C THR A 64 2.93 -14.81 11.54
N SER A 65 1.90 -14.27 12.21
CA SER A 65 0.73 -13.70 11.54
C SER A 65 0.91 -12.21 11.21
N ASP A 66 -0.04 -11.66 10.48
CA ASP A 66 -0.25 -10.23 10.24
C ASP A 66 -1.09 -9.54 11.36
N LEU A 67 -1.10 -10.10 12.58
CA LEU A 67 -1.80 -9.50 13.73
C LEU A 67 -1.20 -8.16 14.16
N ILE A 68 -2.04 -7.12 14.19
CA ILE A 68 -1.64 -5.78 14.63
C ILE A 68 -1.97 -5.58 16.10
N LEU A 69 -0.98 -5.16 16.90
CA LEU A 69 -1.20 -4.70 18.27
C LEU A 69 -1.12 -3.17 18.32
N PHE A 70 -2.25 -2.51 18.58
CA PHE A 70 -2.27 -1.07 18.88
C PHE A 70 -1.96 -0.88 20.37
N PRO A 71 -0.88 -0.16 20.74
CA PRO A 71 -0.63 0.15 22.15
C PRO A 71 -1.78 1.00 22.72
N SER A 72 -2.35 0.59 23.84
CA SER A 72 -3.46 1.32 24.47
C SER A 72 -3.04 2.66 25.11
N VAL A 73 -1.74 2.88 25.28
CA VAL A 73 -1.07 4.01 25.96
C VAL A 73 -1.34 4.06 27.47
N VAL A 74 -2.60 4.01 27.86
CA VAL A 74 -3.06 3.91 29.26
C VAL A 74 -3.76 2.56 29.47
N ASP A 75 -3.94 2.15 30.71
CA ASP A 75 -4.69 0.93 31.01
C ASP A 75 -6.13 1.00 30.47
N VAL A 76 -6.68 -0.14 30.09
CA VAL A 76 -8.03 -0.27 29.52
C VAL A 76 -9.04 -0.31 30.68
N CYS A 77 -9.28 0.87 31.27
CA CYS A 77 -10.17 1.05 32.41
C CYS A 77 -11.14 2.21 32.13
N GLY A 78 -12.20 1.92 31.36
CA GLY A 78 -13.21 2.90 30.98
C GLY A 78 -12.77 3.87 29.87
N LEU A 79 -13.67 4.81 29.53
CA LEU A 79 -13.44 5.82 28.50
C LEU A 79 -12.96 7.14 29.12
N ASN A 80 -11.74 7.55 28.78
CA ASN A 80 -11.14 8.82 29.18
C ASN A 80 -10.64 9.58 27.93
N SER A 81 -10.07 10.77 28.13
CA SER A 81 -9.57 11.60 27.03
C SER A 81 -8.53 10.89 26.16
N VAL A 82 -7.71 10.01 26.73
CA VAL A 82 -6.68 9.25 26.00
C VAL A 82 -7.30 8.03 25.33
N SER A 83 -8.05 7.19 26.06
CA SER A 83 -8.58 5.94 25.51
C SER A 83 -9.60 6.19 24.39
N ARG A 84 -10.36 7.30 24.42
CA ARG A 84 -11.24 7.71 23.31
C ARG A 84 -10.47 7.92 22.01
N ILE A 85 -9.31 8.58 22.06
CA ILE A 85 -8.48 8.85 20.88
C ILE A 85 -7.89 7.54 20.36
N VAL A 86 -7.28 6.75 21.25
CA VAL A 86 -6.60 5.50 20.88
C VAL A 86 -7.59 4.49 20.29
N PHE A 87 -8.76 4.30 20.92
CA PHE A 87 -9.76 3.36 20.44
C PHE A 87 -10.40 3.83 19.12
N SER A 88 -10.59 5.14 18.94
CA SER A 88 -11.10 5.69 17.68
C SER A 88 -10.11 5.46 16.53
N ASN A 89 -8.81 5.69 16.76
CA ASN A 89 -7.78 5.45 15.75
C ASN A 89 -7.68 3.98 15.37
N ALA A 90 -7.67 3.08 16.36
CA ALA A 90 -7.64 1.63 16.11
C ALA A 90 -8.89 1.15 15.36
N GLY A 91 -10.07 1.63 15.75
CA GLY A 91 -11.34 1.34 15.07
C GLY A 91 -11.34 1.83 13.62
N ALA A 92 -10.90 3.07 13.37
CA ALA A 92 -10.81 3.64 12.03
C ALA A 92 -9.80 2.90 11.14
N ALA A 93 -8.64 2.53 11.70
CA ALA A 93 -7.62 1.77 10.98
C ALA A 93 -8.16 0.40 10.53
N VAL A 94 -8.78 -0.36 11.43
CA VAL A 94 -9.35 -1.67 11.09
C VAL A 94 -10.51 -1.54 10.11
N ALA A 95 -11.39 -0.54 10.28
CA ALA A 95 -12.45 -0.27 9.31
C ALA A 95 -11.88 0.03 7.91
N GLY A 96 -10.82 0.83 7.81
CA GLY A 96 -10.12 1.12 6.56
C GLY A 96 -9.53 -0.13 5.93
N MET A 97 -8.88 -1.00 6.72
CA MET A 97 -8.36 -2.28 6.23
C MET A 97 -9.47 -3.20 5.70
N VAL A 98 -10.60 -3.29 6.41
CA VAL A 98 -11.75 -4.11 6.02
C VAL A 98 -12.38 -3.61 4.73
N VAL A 99 -12.68 -2.31 4.65
CA VAL A 99 -13.28 -1.70 3.45
C VAL A 99 -12.32 -1.84 2.27
N GLY A 100 -11.04 -1.52 2.45
CA GLY A 100 -10.04 -1.63 1.39
C GLY A 100 -9.90 -3.04 0.84
N ARG A 101 -9.94 -4.07 1.71
CA ARG A 101 -9.92 -5.48 1.28
C ARG A 101 -11.19 -5.88 0.54
N LEU A 102 -12.36 -5.54 1.07
CA LEU A 102 -13.65 -5.90 0.46
C LEU A 102 -13.82 -5.26 -0.93
N SER A 103 -13.37 -4.00 -1.09
CA SER A 103 -13.44 -3.31 -2.37
C SER A 103 -12.54 -3.94 -3.45
N ARG A 104 -11.38 -4.50 -3.07
CA ARG A 104 -10.48 -5.20 -4.02
C ARG A 104 -11.09 -6.48 -4.60
N ASN A 105 -11.81 -7.25 -3.79
CA ASN A 105 -12.40 -8.53 -4.22
C ASN A 105 -13.60 -8.39 -5.19
N ILE A 106 -14.13 -7.18 -5.41
CA ILE A 106 -15.31 -6.93 -6.26
C ILE A 106 -14.89 -6.59 -7.71
N GLY A 107 -13.59 -6.48 -8.01
CA GLY A 107 -13.09 -5.94 -9.28
C GLY A 107 -11.99 -6.71 -10.00
N GLU A 108 -11.55 -7.88 -9.53
CA GLU A 108 -10.51 -8.66 -10.22
C GLU A 108 -11.10 -9.59 -11.30
N ASP A 109 -10.82 -9.26 -12.57
CA ASP A 109 -10.83 -10.23 -13.67
C ASP A 109 -9.71 -11.25 -13.41
N SER A 110 -10.07 -12.53 -13.44
CA SER A 110 -9.22 -13.71 -13.21
C SER A 110 -8.18 -13.96 -14.32
N SER A 111 -7.55 -12.91 -14.86
CA SER A 111 -6.68 -12.97 -16.05
C SER A 111 -5.19 -12.70 -15.80
N LYS A 112 -4.78 -12.38 -14.57
CA LYS A 112 -3.35 -12.45 -14.21
C LYS A 112 -3.00 -13.90 -13.88
N VAL A 113 -2.14 -14.50 -14.70
CA VAL A 113 -1.50 -15.79 -14.38
C VAL A 113 -0.63 -15.54 -13.14
N GLU A 114 -1.09 -15.96 -11.97
CA GLU A 114 -0.28 -15.96 -10.75
C GLU A 114 0.96 -16.84 -10.98
N LYS A 115 2.14 -16.29 -10.69
CA LYS A 115 3.38 -17.06 -10.77
C LYS A 115 3.40 -18.04 -9.59
N PRO A 116 3.76 -19.32 -9.81
CA PRO A 116 3.96 -20.24 -8.70
C PRO A 116 5.06 -19.71 -7.78
N THR A 117 4.76 -19.66 -6.48
CA THR A 117 5.63 -19.14 -5.42
C THR A 117 6.36 -20.30 -4.71
N VAL A 118 7.68 -20.16 -4.57
CA VAL A 118 8.55 -21.13 -3.89
C VAL A 118 9.09 -20.54 -2.58
N GLY A 119 8.89 -21.27 -1.48
CA GLY A 119 9.48 -20.93 -0.18
C GLY A 119 10.92 -21.44 -0.08
N ILE A 120 11.85 -20.61 0.38
CA ILE A 120 13.28 -20.94 0.49
C ILE A 120 13.80 -20.59 1.88
N THR A 121 14.33 -21.56 2.62
CA THR A 121 14.96 -21.29 3.93
C THR A 121 16.43 -20.89 3.79
N MET A 122 16.88 -19.94 4.61
CA MET A 122 18.21 -19.33 4.51
C MET A 122 18.82 -19.07 5.88
N PHE A 123 20.15 -19.11 5.95
CA PHE A 123 20.93 -18.58 7.05
C PHE A 123 22.15 -17.82 6.51
N GLY A 124 22.77 -16.95 7.33
CA GLY A 124 23.90 -16.12 6.88
C GLY A 124 25.02 -16.94 6.22
N VAL A 125 25.25 -18.16 6.70
CA VAL A 125 26.26 -19.13 6.24
C VAL A 125 25.86 -19.94 5.01
N THR A 126 24.60 -19.86 4.57
CA THR A 126 24.05 -20.49 3.34
C THR A 126 23.56 -19.47 2.31
N THR A 127 23.71 -18.17 2.59
CA THR A 127 23.34 -17.06 1.69
C THR A 127 23.86 -17.21 0.25
N PRO A 128 25.12 -17.66 -0.01
CA PRO A 128 25.59 -17.86 -1.38
C PRO A 128 24.74 -18.87 -2.16
N CYS A 129 24.43 -20.03 -1.55
CA CYS A 129 23.56 -21.04 -2.13
C CYS A 129 22.16 -20.48 -2.41
N VAL A 130 21.54 -19.86 -1.40
CA VAL A 130 20.17 -19.34 -1.48
C VAL A 130 20.03 -18.24 -2.54
N THR A 131 21.00 -17.33 -2.63
CA THR A 131 21.00 -16.26 -3.65
C THR A 131 21.07 -16.86 -5.05
N ALA A 132 21.96 -17.82 -5.28
CA ALA A 132 22.09 -18.49 -6.57
C ALA A 132 20.82 -19.26 -6.96
N VAL A 133 20.21 -19.99 -6.01
CA VAL A 133 18.94 -20.69 -6.21
C VAL A 133 17.81 -19.72 -6.53
N LYS A 134 17.68 -18.63 -5.76
CA LYS A 134 16.65 -17.60 -5.94
C LYS A 134 16.70 -17.04 -7.36
N GLU A 135 17.86 -16.57 -7.79
CA GLU A 135 18.02 -15.97 -9.13
C GLU A 135 17.66 -16.97 -10.24
N LYS A 136 17.94 -18.26 -10.05
CA LYS A 136 17.61 -19.30 -11.03
C LYS A 136 16.11 -19.56 -11.08
N LEU A 137 15.45 -19.70 -9.94
CA LEU A 137 13.99 -19.85 -9.89
C LEU A 137 13.26 -18.64 -10.50
N GLU A 138 13.74 -17.43 -10.25
CA GLU A 138 13.18 -16.21 -10.86
C GLU A 138 13.31 -16.21 -12.40
N ARG A 139 14.44 -16.70 -12.93
CA ARG A 139 14.63 -16.89 -14.39
C ARG A 139 13.70 -17.96 -14.97
N GLU A 140 13.38 -18.99 -14.19
CA GLU A 140 12.41 -20.04 -14.55
C GLU A 140 10.94 -19.60 -14.37
N GLY A 141 10.71 -18.34 -13.96
CA GLY A 141 9.38 -17.73 -13.89
C GLY A 141 8.65 -17.93 -12.55
N TYR A 142 9.32 -18.47 -11.53
CA TYR A 142 8.77 -18.58 -10.19
C TYR A 142 8.88 -17.25 -9.41
N GLU A 143 7.96 -17.03 -8.50
CA GLU A 143 8.14 -16.08 -7.40
C GLU A 143 8.86 -16.79 -6.24
N THR A 144 9.67 -16.07 -5.46
CA THR A 144 10.40 -16.65 -4.33
C THR A 144 10.16 -15.87 -3.05
N LEU A 145 9.96 -16.60 -1.94
CA LEU A 145 9.88 -16.05 -0.60
C LEU A 145 11.01 -16.66 0.24
N VAL A 146 11.93 -15.82 0.72
CA VAL A 146 13.10 -16.26 1.50
C VAL A 146 12.83 -16.10 2.98
N PHE A 147 13.02 -17.17 3.75
CA PHE A 147 12.77 -17.23 5.19
C PHE A 147 14.08 -17.44 5.94
N HIS A 148 14.39 -16.53 6.86
CA HIS A 148 15.55 -16.70 7.73
C HIS A 148 15.25 -17.80 8.77
N ALA A 149 16.06 -18.87 8.80
CA ALA A 149 15.85 -20.07 9.59
C ALA A 149 16.13 -19.85 11.09
N THR A 150 15.28 -19.05 11.75
CA THR A 150 15.41 -18.63 13.15
C THR A 150 14.39 -19.31 14.07
N GLY A 151 13.77 -20.40 13.62
CA GLY A 151 12.63 -21.07 14.23
C GLY A 151 11.32 -20.41 13.82
N ALA A 152 11.24 -19.08 13.95
CA ALA A 152 10.09 -18.31 13.48
C ALA A 152 9.98 -18.31 11.95
N GLY A 153 11.10 -18.31 11.23
CA GLY A 153 11.10 -18.32 9.76
C GLY A 153 10.51 -19.59 9.17
N GLY A 154 10.92 -20.78 9.63
CA GLY A 154 10.33 -22.04 9.19
C GLY A 154 8.84 -22.12 9.49
N ARG A 155 8.40 -21.69 10.70
CA ARG A 155 6.98 -21.62 11.05
C ARG A 155 6.20 -20.65 10.16
N ALA A 156 6.79 -19.51 9.78
CA ALA A 156 6.17 -18.55 8.89
C ALA A 156 5.99 -19.13 7.48
N MET A 157 7.02 -19.78 6.94
CA MET A 157 6.96 -20.49 5.66
C MET A 157 5.85 -21.53 5.66
N GLU A 158 5.79 -22.39 6.68
CA GLU A 158 4.78 -23.42 6.79
C GLU A 158 3.36 -22.87 7.02
N GLY A 159 3.23 -21.73 7.70
CA GLY A 159 1.96 -21.01 7.78
C GLY A 159 1.44 -20.65 6.39
N LEU A 160 2.30 -20.06 5.56
CA LEU A 160 1.97 -19.68 4.18
C LEU A 160 1.70 -20.89 3.27
N VAL A 161 2.38 -22.02 3.49
CA VAL A 161 2.06 -23.31 2.84
C VAL A 161 0.66 -23.78 3.21
N ARG A 162 0.29 -23.77 4.51
CA ARG A 162 -1.05 -24.20 4.95
C ARG A 162 -2.16 -23.34 4.33
N GLU A 163 -1.87 -22.06 4.16
CA GLU A 163 -2.78 -21.07 3.59
C GLU A 163 -2.80 -21.05 2.05
N GLY A 164 -1.90 -21.77 1.38
CA GLY A 164 -1.88 -21.93 -0.08
C GLY A 164 -1.13 -20.84 -0.84
N PHE A 165 -0.42 -19.93 -0.14
CA PHE A 165 0.40 -18.89 -0.76
C PHE A 165 1.73 -19.42 -1.34
N ILE A 166 2.19 -20.60 -0.90
CA ILE A 166 3.40 -21.24 -1.40
C ILE A 166 3.02 -22.57 -2.05
N GLN A 167 3.50 -22.81 -3.28
CA GLN A 167 3.19 -24.01 -4.08
C GLN A 167 4.38 -24.96 -4.24
N GLY A 168 5.56 -24.60 -3.71
CA GLY A 168 6.71 -25.50 -3.64
C GLY A 168 7.73 -25.02 -2.61
N VAL A 169 8.59 -25.91 -2.12
CA VAL A 169 9.55 -25.58 -1.07
C VAL A 169 10.95 -26.08 -1.42
N LEU A 170 11.93 -25.19 -1.31
CA LEU A 170 13.36 -25.48 -1.26
C LEU A 170 13.86 -25.24 0.18
N ASP A 171 13.76 -26.26 1.03
CA ASP A 171 14.19 -26.20 2.43
C ASP A 171 15.71 -26.45 2.52
N ILE A 172 16.48 -25.48 2.02
CA ILE A 172 17.95 -25.54 1.91
C ILE A 172 18.61 -25.55 3.30
N THR A 173 18.03 -24.85 4.27
CA THR A 173 18.63 -24.54 5.56
C THR A 173 17.75 -25.05 6.69
N THR A 174 18.01 -26.28 7.12
CA THR A 174 17.23 -27.01 8.14
C THR A 174 17.79 -26.89 9.56
N THR A 175 18.67 -25.89 9.81
CA THR A 175 19.33 -25.62 11.10
C THR A 175 18.39 -25.53 12.31
N GLU A 176 17.12 -25.15 12.11
CA GLU A 176 16.13 -25.06 13.19
C GLU A 176 15.90 -26.42 13.89
N VAL A 177 16.18 -27.53 13.20
CA VAL A 177 16.15 -28.90 13.76
C VAL A 177 17.29 -29.10 14.76
N ALA A 178 18.48 -28.55 14.50
CA ALA A 178 19.61 -28.65 15.41
C ALA A 178 19.28 -27.96 16.74
N ASP A 179 18.73 -26.74 16.67
CA ASP A 179 18.26 -26.01 17.83
C ASP A 179 17.13 -26.75 18.57
N TYR A 180 16.18 -27.35 17.87
CA TYR A 180 15.11 -28.13 18.51
C TYR A 180 15.63 -29.33 19.28
N VAL A 181 16.55 -30.10 18.70
CA VAL A 181 17.07 -31.33 19.29
C VAL A 181 18.04 -31.06 20.44
N VAL A 182 18.85 -30.00 20.35
CA VAL A 182 19.90 -29.70 21.34
C VAL A 182 19.44 -28.68 22.39
N GLY A 183 18.46 -27.83 22.08
CA GLY A 183 17.96 -26.78 22.97
C GLY A 183 18.52 -25.39 22.70
N GLY A 184 18.64 -25.03 21.42
CA GLY A 184 19.03 -23.68 20.97
C GLY A 184 17.89 -22.66 20.99
N VAL A 185 18.23 -21.39 20.76
CA VAL A 185 17.28 -20.25 20.86
C VAL A 185 16.47 -20.00 19.59
N MET A 186 16.81 -20.66 18.48
CA MET A 186 16.18 -20.55 17.16
C MET A 186 15.52 -21.86 16.73
N ALA A 187 14.99 -22.62 17.69
CA ALA A 187 14.39 -23.92 17.46
C ALA A 187 13.09 -23.86 16.64
N CYS A 188 12.93 -24.86 15.77
CA CYS A 188 11.60 -25.21 15.27
C CYS A 188 10.78 -25.89 16.38
N ASP A 189 9.54 -26.25 16.09
CA ASP A 189 8.77 -27.15 16.94
C ASP A 189 8.72 -28.57 16.34
N SER A 190 8.09 -29.50 17.05
CA SER A 190 7.93 -30.89 16.63
C SER A 190 7.14 -31.08 15.34
N SER A 191 6.42 -30.05 14.87
CA SER A 191 5.61 -30.11 13.66
C SER A 191 6.35 -29.70 12.39
N ARG A 192 7.64 -29.35 12.48
CA ARG A 192 8.46 -28.99 11.32
C ARG A 192 8.34 -30.06 10.22
N PHE A 193 8.17 -29.58 8.99
CA PHE A 193 7.89 -30.27 7.73
C PHE A 193 6.45 -30.75 7.53
N ASP A 194 5.63 -30.86 8.58
CA ASP A 194 4.28 -31.46 8.48
C ASP A 194 3.39 -30.70 7.50
N ALA A 195 3.45 -29.36 7.50
CA ALA A 195 2.64 -28.54 6.59
C ALA A 195 2.84 -28.87 5.10
N VAL A 196 4.11 -29.04 4.71
CA VAL A 196 4.49 -29.29 3.31
C VAL A 196 4.05 -30.67 2.89
N ILE A 197 4.23 -31.64 3.79
CA ILE A 197 3.80 -33.04 3.61
C ILE A 197 2.27 -33.13 3.50
N GLU A 198 1.53 -32.53 4.43
CA GLU A 198 0.07 -32.53 4.46
C GLU A 198 -0.53 -31.91 3.20
N LYS A 199 0.10 -30.84 2.67
CA LYS A 199 -0.31 -30.16 1.43
C LYS A 199 0.18 -30.85 0.15
N GLN A 200 1.00 -31.88 0.29
CA GLN A 200 1.56 -32.66 -0.80
C GLN A 200 2.32 -31.82 -1.85
N LEU A 201 3.02 -30.78 -1.41
CA LEU A 201 3.79 -29.91 -2.30
C LEU A 201 5.13 -30.54 -2.69
N PRO A 202 5.70 -30.17 -3.85
CA PRO A 202 7.07 -30.53 -4.19
C PRO A 202 8.04 -29.95 -3.16
N LEU A 203 8.83 -30.82 -2.54
CA LEU A 203 9.81 -30.47 -1.51
C LEU A 203 11.20 -30.94 -1.94
N VAL A 204 12.12 -29.99 -2.09
CA VAL A 204 13.55 -30.32 -2.05
C VAL A 204 14.10 -29.87 -0.72
N LEU A 205 14.70 -30.80 0.01
CA LEU A 205 15.29 -30.56 1.33
C LEU A 205 16.81 -30.70 1.26
N SER A 206 17.52 -29.85 1.99
CA SER A 206 18.96 -29.96 2.19
C SER A 206 19.34 -29.80 3.67
N LEU A 207 20.64 -29.80 3.95
CA LEU A 207 21.22 -29.97 5.28
C LEU A 207 21.88 -28.68 5.78
N GLY A 208 21.55 -27.54 5.17
CA GLY A 208 22.24 -26.29 5.40
C GLY A 208 22.22 -25.84 6.84
N ALA A 209 23.39 -25.46 7.33
CA ALA A 209 23.63 -25.00 8.70
C ALA A 209 23.27 -26.00 9.82
N LEU A 210 23.04 -27.30 9.54
CA LEU A 210 22.88 -28.32 10.61
C LEU A 210 24.16 -28.54 11.44
N ASP A 211 25.27 -27.90 11.06
CA ASP A 211 26.52 -27.87 11.81
C ASP A 211 26.49 -26.96 13.03
N MET A 212 25.43 -26.18 13.25
CA MET A 212 25.36 -25.21 14.34
C MET A 212 24.07 -25.24 15.15
N VAL A 213 24.21 -24.98 16.45
CA VAL A 213 23.12 -24.67 17.37
C VAL A 213 23.28 -23.23 17.84
N ASN A 214 22.18 -22.48 17.83
CA ASN A 214 22.23 -21.04 18.08
C ASN A 214 21.97 -20.74 19.55
N PHE A 215 22.81 -19.88 20.13
CA PHE A 215 22.60 -19.29 21.44
C PHE A 215 22.72 -17.77 21.37
N GLY A 216 22.32 -17.10 22.45
CA GLY A 216 22.52 -15.67 22.62
C GLY A 216 23.99 -15.30 22.85
N ALA A 217 24.21 -14.21 23.56
CA ALA A 217 25.54 -13.80 23.98
C ALA A 217 26.24 -14.92 24.77
N LYS A 218 27.58 -15.01 24.71
CA LYS A 218 28.36 -16.12 25.27
C LYS A 218 27.99 -16.50 26.70
N GLN A 219 27.67 -15.51 27.54
CA GLN A 219 27.27 -15.67 28.93
C GLN A 219 25.89 -16.32 29.14
N THR A 220 25.06 -16.37 28.10
CA THR A 220 23.71 -16.97 28.13
C THR A 220 23.71 -18.45 27.75
N ILE A 221 24.84 -18.97 27.27
CA ILE A 221 24.99 -20.39 26.91
C ILE A 221 24.79 -21.23 28.20
N PRO A 222 23.97 -22.29 28.18
CA PRO A 222 23.83 -23.21 29.32
C PRO A 222 25.18 -23.80 29.76
N ALA A 223 25.37 -23.99 31.08
CA ALA A 223 26.64 -24.43 31.66
C ALA A 223 27.15 -25.76 31.07
N ASP A 224 26.23 -26.67 30.76
CA ASP A 224 26.54 -27.97 30.16
C ASP A 224 27.20 -27.85 28.78
N PHE A 225 27.06 -26.71 28.10
CA PHE A 225 27.61 -26.48 26.76
C PHE A 225 28.88 -25.61 26.74
N HIS A 226 29.36 -25.10 27.88
CA HIS A 226 30.52 -24.19 27.92
C HIS A 226 31.83 -24.80 27.40
N HIS A 227 31.95 -26.13 27.42
CA HIS A 227 33.12 -26.87 26.96
C HIS A 227 33.10 -27.18 25.46
N ARG A 228 32.01 -26.85 24.76
CA ARG A 228 31.81 -27.16 23.33
C ARG A 228 32.57 -26.16 22.44
N ASN A 229 32.73 -26.50 21.16
CA ASN A 229 33.32 -25.60 20.18
C ASN A 229 32.35 -24.45 19.87
N ILE A 230 32.62 -23.27 20.44
CA ILE A 230 31.79 -22.06 20.29
C ILE A 230 32.44 -21.08 19.33
N HIS A 231 31.71 -20.66 18.31
CA HIS A 231 32.04 -19.56 17.43
C HIS A 231 31.25 -18.30 17.81
N LEU A 232 31.95 -17.20 18.11
CA LEU A 232 31.31 -15.92 18.44
C LEU A 232 31.01 -15.17 17.15
N HIS A 233 29.76 -15.25 16.68
CA HIS A 233 29.33 -14.57 15.46
C HIS A 233 29.26 -13.05 15.67
N ASN A 234 28.65 -12.61 16.77
CA ASN A 234 28.65 -11.22 17.23
C ASN A 234 28.43 -11.15 18.75
N GLN A 235 28.30 -9.95 19.31
CA GLN A 235 28.12 -9.77 20.77
C GLN A 235 26.82 -10.39 21.32
N GLN A 236 25.80 -10.59 20.48
CA GLN A 236 24.47 -11.08 20.86
C GLN A 236 24.22 -12.54 20.44
N VAL A 237 25.05 -13.12 19.57
CA VAL A 237 24.83 -14.45 18.99
C VAL A 237 26.12 -15.26 19.03
N SER A 238 26.02 -16.44 19.62
CA SER A 238 27.07 -17.46 19.65
C SER A 238 26.56 -18.73 18.99
N LEU A 239 27.40 -19.35 18.16
CA LEU A 239 27.08 -20.60 17.48
C LEU A 239 27.86 -21.72 18.15
N MET A 240 27.22 -22.86 18.39
CA MET A 240 27.85 -24.07 18.94
C MET A 240 27.93 -25.15 17.86
N ARG A 241 29.12 -25.71 17.61
CA ARG A 241 29.30 -26.79 16.65
C ARG A 241 28.59 -28.06 17.10
N THR A 242 27.74 -28.62 16.25
CA THR A 242 27.06 -29.91 16.47
C THR A 242 28.03 -31.08 16.36
N THR A 243 27.79 -32.12 17.15
CA THR A 243 28.58 -33.35 17.23
C THR A 243 28.05 -34.44 16.30
N VAL A 244 28.84 -35.49 16.10
CA VAL A 244 28.45 -36.71 15.37
C VAL A 244 27.13 -37.30 15.88
N ASP A 245 26.97 -37.45 17.20
CA ASP A 245 25.76 -38.06 17.78
C ASP A 245 24.52 -37.16 17.70
N GLU A 246 24.70 -35.84 17.80
CA GLU A 246 23.61 -34.88 17.56
C GLU A 246 23.16 -34.93 16.09
N ASN A 247 24.09 -35.03 15.15
CA ASN A 247 23.78 -35.15 13.71
C ASN A 247 22.96 -36.41 13.40
N LYS A 248 23.21 -37.54 14.06
CA LYS A 248 22.35 -38.74 13.95
C LYS A 248 20.93 -38.48 14.43
N LYS A 249 20.76 -37.70 15.51
CA LYS A 249 19.43 -37.31 16.00
C LYS A 249 18.71 -36.38 15.02
N PHE A 250 19.43 -35.48 14.35
CA PHE A 250 18.85 -34.62 13.31
C PHE A 250 18.38 -35.47 12.12
N ALA A 251 19.20 -36.43 11.68
CA ALA A 251 18.82 -37.39 10.65
C ALA A 251 17.55 -38.16 11.04
N ALA A 252 17.47 -38.65 12.27
CA ALA A 252 16.29 -39.36 12.77
C ALA A 252 15.03 -38.48 12.76
N PHE A 253 15.14 -37.21 13.18
CA PHE A 253 14.02 -36.27 13.14
C PHE A 253 13.54 -36.03 11.70
N ILE A 254 14.46 -35.75 10.78
CA ILE A 254 14.14 -35.49 9.37
C ILE A 254 13.54 -36.76 8.73
N ALA A 255 14.16 -37.92 8.94
CA ALA A 255 13.72 -39.18 8.37
C ALA A 255 12.33 -39.60 8.86
N ASP A 256 12.02 -39.43 10.16
CA ASP A 256 10.69 -39.72 10.71
C ASP A 256 9.59 -38.91 9.99
N LYS A 257 9.88 -37.66 9.62
CA LYS A 257 8.96 -36.81 8.85
C LYS A 257 8.92 -37.21 7.38
N MET A 258 10.07 -37.34 6.73
CA MET A 258 10.13 -37.64 5.29
C MET A 258 9.53 -39.01 4.95
N ASN A 259 9.65 -40.01 5.84
CA ASN A 259 9.08 -41.34 5.66
C ASN A 259 7.53 -41.33 5.69
N LYS A 260 6.93 -40.34 6.37
CA LYS A 260 5.47 -40.13 6.39
C LYS A 260 4.96 -39.36 5.18
N SER A 261 5.86 -38.82 4.35
CA SER A 261 5.46 -38.06 3.17
C SER A 261 4.83 -38.95 2.10
N SER A 262 3.65 -38.56 1.64
CA SER A 262 3.03 -39.07 0.42
C SER A 262 3.29 -38.16 -0.80
N SER A 263 4.09 -37.10 -0.63
CA SER A 263 4.43 -36.14 -1.67
C SER A 263 5.79 -36.42 -2.29
N LYS A 264 6.06 -35.79 -3.44
CA LYS A 264 7.38 -35.87 -4.06
C LYS A 264 8.41 -35.09 -3.24
N VAL A 265 9.40 -35.80 -2.73
CA VAL A 265 10.49 -35.28 -1.91
C VAL A 265 11.82 -35.66 -2.54
N CYS A 266 12.71 -34.68 -2.71
CA CYS A 266 14.10 -34.91 -3.06
C CYS A 266 15.00 -34.36 -1.95
N ILE A 267 15.81 -35.22 -1.32
CA ILE A 267 16.82 -34.79 -0.36
C ILE A 267 18.14 -34.61 -1.13
N CYS A 268 18.62 -33.37 -1.23
CA CYS A 268 19.90 -33.05 -1.86
C CYS A 268 21.00 -32.86 -0.81
N ILE A 269 22.05 -33.67 -0.90
CA ILE A 269 23.12 -33.75 0.09
C ILE A 269 24.43 -33.21 -0.50
N PRO A 270 25.04 -32.15 0.09
CA PRO A 270 26.37 -31.68 -0.28
C PRO A 270 27.45 -32.41 0.53
N GLU A 271 28.31 -33.19 -0.14
CA GLU A 271 29.31 -34.05 0.53
C GLU A 271 30.49 -33.27 1.13
N LYS A 272 30.82 -32.08 0.63
CA LYS A 272 32.02 -31.34 1.07
C LYS A 272 31.80 -30.42 2.26
N GLY A 273 30.55 -30.19 2.64
CA GLY A 273 30.18 -29.38 3.81
C GLY A 273 28.86 -28.65 3.66
N ILE A 274 28.27 -28.31 4.81
CA ILE A 274 26.88 -27.84 4.93
C ILE A 274 26.74 -26.37 5.37
N SER A 275 27.84 -25.62 5.53
CA SER A 275 27.80 -24.20 5.83
C SER A 275 29.11 -23.50 5.49
N ALA A 276 29.12 -22.17 5.39
CA ALA A 276 30.36 -21.40 5.24
C ALA A 276 31.38 -21.59 6.39
N LEU A 277 30.96 -22.12 7.55
CA LEU A 277 31.84 -22.47 8.68
C LEU A 277 32.28 -23.94 8.64
N ASP A 278 31.57 -24.80 7.91
CA ASP A 278 31.87 -26.20 7.68
C ASP A 278 32.53 -26.40 6.31
N ALA A 279 33.72 -25.82 6.13
CA ALA A 279 34.53 -25.97 4.91
C ALA A 279 36.02 -26.05 5.27
N PRO A 280 36.89 -26.66 4.42
CA PRO A 280 38.31 -26.82 4.75
C PRO A 280 38.97 -25.53 5.28
N GLY A 281 39.57 -25.61 6.47
CA GLY A 281 40.21 -24.48 7.15
C GLY A 281 39.26 -23.52 7.88
N LYS A 282 37.96 -23.84 7.99
CA LYS A 282 36.98 -23.05 8.73
C LYS A 282 36.69 -23.63 10.13
N PRO A 283 36.18 -22.81 11.08
CA PRO A 283 36.10 -23.18 12.49
C PRO A 283 35.23 -24.41 12.81
N PHE A 284 34.22 -24.69 11.97
CA PHE A 284 33.26 -25.79 12.17
C PHE A 284 33.48 -26.93 11.18
N TYR A 285 34.59 -26.95 10.44
CA TYR A 285 34.86 -28.04 9.51
C TYR A 285 35.04 -29.37 10.23
N ASP A 286 34.10 -30.27 10.03
CA ASP A 286 34.11 -31.61 10.62
C ASP A 286 33.52 -32.62 9.61
N PRO A 287 34.38 -33.21 8.75
CA PRO A 287 33.94 -34.18 7.75
C PRO A 287 33.41 -35.47 8.39
N GLU A 288 33.75 -35.78 9.64
CA GLU A 288 33.23 -36.96 10.35
C GLU A 288 31.76 -36.74 10.73
N ALA A 289 31.42 -35.57 11.29
CA ALA A 289 30.05 -35.18 11.58
C ALA A 289 29.19 -35.16 10.31
N THR A 290 29.67 -34.53 9.24
CA THR A 290 28.97 -34.48 7.95
C THR A 290 28.80 -35.88 7.36
N SER A 291 29.84 -36.71 7.35
CA SER A 291 29.74 -38.11 6.87
C SER A 291 28.81 -38.98 7.73
N SER A 292 28.71 -38.70 9.04
CA SER A 292 27.76 -39.41 9.90
C SER A 292 26.32 -38.99 9.62
N LEU A 293 26.05 -37.70 9.42
CA LEU A 293 24.73 -37.18 9.06
C LEU A 293 24.22 -37.83 7.76
N ILE A 294 25.10 -37.86 6.75
CA ILE A 294 24.78 -38.42 5.42
C ILE A 294 24.44 -39.90 5.51
N ARG A 295 25.31 -40.71 6.13
CA ARG A 295 25.10 -42.15 6.28
C ARG A 295 23.82 -42.48 7.05
N GLU A 296 23.52 -41.71 8.09
CA GLU A 296 22.33 -41.93 8.90
C GLU A 296 21.05 -41.60 8.10
N LEU A 297 21.04 -40.51 7.33
CA LEU A 297 19.92 -40.18 6.43
C LEU A 297 19.71 -41.23 5.34
N GLU A 298 20.79 -41.74 4.73
CA GLU A 298 20.72 -42.82 3.74
C GLU A 298 20.16 -44.12 4.32
N MET A 299 20.46 -44.42 5.58
CA MET A 299 19.96 -45.61 6.26
C MET A 299 18.48 -45.48 6.63
N LEU A 300 18.08 -44.31 7.14
CA LEU A 300 16.76 -44.11 7.74
C LEU A 300 15.69 -43.70 6.73
N ILE A 301 16.03 -43.02 5.64
CA ILE A 301 15.06 -42.60 4.62
C ILE A 301 14.78 -43.76 3.66
N GLU A 302 13.53 -44.21 3.64
CA GLU A 302 13.08 -45.28 2.75
C GLU A 302 12.89 -44.73 1.33
N THR A 303 13.81 -44.97 0.40
CA THR A 303 13.69 -44.41 -0.96
C THR A 303 12.62 -45.12 -1.80
N ASN A 304 11.93 -44.35 -2.66
CA ASN A 304 10.97 -44.85 -3.63
C ASN A 304 10.86 -43.88 -4.82
N VAL A 305 9.88 -44.07 -5.71
CA VAL A 305 9.71 -43.22 -6.91
C VAL A 305 9.45 -41.74 -6.56
N ASP A 306 8.76 -41.47 -5.47
CA ASP A 306 8.41 -40.13 -5.00
C ASP A 306 9.36 -39.60 -3.93
N ARG A 307 10.24 -40.43 -3.35
CA ARG A 307 11.20 -40.02 -2.31
C ARG A 307 12.62 -40.44 -2.66
N GLN A 308 13.45 -39.47 -3.03
CA GLN A 308 14.82 -39.69 -3.47
C GLN A 308 15.84 -39.03 -2.54
N VAL A 309 17.01 -39.65 -2.41
CA VAL A 309 18.18 -39.09 -1.70
C VAL A 309 19.33 -39.01 -2.69
N ASN A 310 19.74 -37.79 -3.03
CA ASN A 310 20.74 -37.52 -4.06
C ASN A 310 21.96 -36.83 -3.45
N LYS A 311 23.13 -37.46 -3.61
CA LYS A 311 24.42 -36.94 -3.16
C LYS A 311 25.14 -36.20 -4.27
N PHE A 312 25.76 -35.09 -3.90
CA PHE A 312 26.50 -34.25 -4.81
C PHE A 312 27.90 -33.96 -4.26
N PRO A 313 28.97 -34.08 -5.08
CA PRO A 313 30.36 -33.91 -4.67
C PRO A 313 30.75 -32.43 -4.53
N TYR A 314 29.88 -31.64 -3.91
CA TYR A 314 29.96 -30.19 -3.78
C TYR A 314 29.81 -29.77 -2.33
N HIS A 315 30.28 -28.57 -2.02
CA HIS A 315 29.94 -27.86 -0.80
C HIS A 315 28.60 -27.15 -1.01
N ILE A 316 27.81 -26.93 0.06
CA ILE A 316 26.46 -26.34 -0.08
C ILE A 316 26.45 -24.99 -0.82
N ASN A 317 27.52 -24.20 -0.66
CA ASN A 317 27.67 -22.88 -1.26
C ASN A 317 28.36 -22.89 -2.64
N ASP A 318 28.69 -24.06 -3.18
CA ASP A 318 29.18 -24.16 -4.55
C ASP A 318 28.02 -23.88 -5.54
N PRO A 319 28.23 -23.09 -6.60
CA PRO A 319 27.20 -22.81 -7.60
C PRO A 319 26.57 -24.07 -8.21
N GLU A 320 27.35 -25.12 -8.41
CA GLU A 320 26.90 -26.40 -8.95
C GLU A 320 25.91 -27.12 -8.02
N PHE A 321 26.00 -26.89 -6.70
CA PHE A 321 25.02 -27.42 -5.76
C PHE A 321 23.70 -26.66 -5.83
N ALA A 322 23.74 -25.34 -5.97
CA ALA A 322 22.53 -24.54 -6.24
C ALA A 322 21.82 -25.00 -7.53
N ASP A 323 22.60 -25.35 -8.56
CA ASP A 323 22.07 -25.89 -9.82
C ASP A 323 21.39 -27.24 -9.63
N ALA A 324 22.01 -28.11 -8.83
CA ALA A 324 21.47 -29.41 -8.49
C ALA A 324 20.15 -29.30 -7.71
N LEU A 325 20.04 -28.35 -6.77
CA LEU A 325 18.82 -28.08 -6.01
C LEU A 325 17.67 -27.64 -6.93
N VAL A 326 17.91 -26.65 -7.79
CA VAL A 326 16.88 -26.15 -8.73
C VAL A 326 16.47 -27.23 -9.71
N ARG A 327 17.43 -27.97 -10.27
CA ARG A 327 17.13 -29.09 -11.19
C ARG A 327 16.25 -30.14 -10.51
N SER A 328 16.62 -30.56 -9.31
CA SER A 328 15.84 -31.52 -8.52
C SER A 328 14.42 -31.02 -8.27
N PHE A 329 14.26 -29.72 -8.00
CA PHE A 329 12.95 -29.11 -7.81
C PHE A 329 12.11 -29.12 -9.07
N LEU A 330 12.67 -28.74 -10.22
CA LEU A 330 11.96 -28.73 -11.50
C LEU A 330 11.55 -30.14 -11.94
N GLU A 331 12.38 -31.15 -11.68
CA GLU A 331 12.08 -32.56 -11.98
C GLU A 331 10.87 -33.07 -11.19
N ILE A 332 10.80 -32.77 -9.89
CA ILE A 332 9.68 -33.22 -9.04
C ILE A 332 8.42 -32.35 -9.18
N SER A 333 8.56 -31.10 -9.63
CA SER A 333 7.46 -30.14 -9.79
C SER A 333 6.71 -30.25 -11.12
N GLY A 334 6.90 -31.33 -11.89
CA GLY A 334 6.43 -31.48 -13.28
C GLY A 334 5.08 -30.81 -13.61
N ASN A 335 5.09 -29.91 -14.61
CA ASN A 335 3.94 -29.19 -15.19
C ASN A 335 2.89 -28.62 -14.20
N VAL A 336 3.31 -28.01 -13.08
CA VAL A 336 2.46 -27.09 -12.29
C VAL A 336 1.86 -25.95 -13.16
N GLN A 337 2.36 -25.74 -14.38
CA GLN A 337 1.81 -24.83 -15.39
C GLN A 337 0.40 -25.18 -15.93
N ARG A 338 -0.20 -26.36 -15.68
CA ARG A 338 -1.55 -26.70 -16.22
C ARG A 338 -2.69 -26.75 -15.20
N ASP A 339 -2.43 -26.96 -13.91
CA ASP A 339 -3.52 -27.22 -12.94
C ASP A 339 -3.80 -26.09 -11.94
N ALA A 340 -2.96 -25.05 -11.89
CA ALA A 340 -3.18 -23.87 -11.03
C ALA A 340 -4.47 -23.10 -11.37
N GLY A 341 -5.02 -23.28 -12.58
CA GLY A 341 -6.31 -22.72 -12.97
C GLY A 341 -7.55 -23.48 -12.43
N SER A 342 -7.39 -24.63 -11.76
CA SER A 342 -8.53 -25.50 -11.42
C SER A 342 -8.83 -25.67 -9.92
N GLN A 343 -7.86 -25.43 -9.02
CA GLN A 343 -8.05 -25.74 -7.59
C GLN A 343 -8.47 -24.56 -6.70
N LEU A 344 -8.52 -23.31 -7.20
CA LEU A 344 -9.13 -22.19 -6.45
C LEU A 344 -10.66 -22.11 -6.60
N ASN A 345 -11.28 -22.93 -7.46
CA ASN A 345 -12.72 -22.86 -7.77
C ASN A 345 -13.62 -23.83 -6.98
N SER A 346 -13.10 -24.58 -5.99
CA SER A 346 -13.89 -25.53 -5.20
C SER A 346 -14.25 -25.02 -3.80
N TYR A 347 -14.79 -23.80 -3.69
CA TYR A 347 -15.61 -23.41 -2.54
C TYR A 347 -16.89 -22.74 -3.06
N ILE A 348 -17.91 -23.57 -3.17
CA ILE A 348 -19.25 -23.26 -3.69
C ILE A 348 -19.95 -22.26 -2.76
N HIS A 349 -20.27 -21.07 -3.26
CA HIS A 349 -21.36 -20.25 -2.70
C HIS A 349 -22.71 -20.71 -3.30
N PRO A 350 -23.78 -20.85 -2.49
CA PRO A 350 -25.10 -21.23 -2.99
C PRO A 350 -25.73 -20.06 -3.76
N SER A 351 -26.08 -20.30 -5.01
CA SER A 351 -26.74 -19.37 -5.91
C SER A 351 -28.19 -19.13 -5.47
N ARG A 352 -28.51 -17.90 -5.07
CA ARG A 352 -29.89 -17.42 -4.90
C ARG A 352 -30.28 -16.64 -6.14
N LYS A 353 -31.21 -17.18 -6.94
CA LYS A 353 -31.87 -16.45 -8.04
C LYS A 353 -32.78 -15.37 -7.45
N PRO A 354 -32.75 -14.11 -7.92
CA PRO A 354 -33.84 -13.18 -7.71
C PRO A 354 -34.95 -13.50 -8.71
N SER A 355 -36.17 -13.70 -8.19
CA SER A 355 -37.40 -13.77 -8.97
C SER A 355 -37.67 -12.44 -9.67
N GLU A 356 -38.00 -12.53 -10.96
CA GLU A 356 -38.56 -11.44 -11.75
C GLU A 356 -39.91 -11.00 -11.17
N GLU A 357 -40.05 -9.72 -10.85
CA GLU A 357 -41.34 -9.06 -10.86
C GLU A 357 -41.25 -7.77 -11.68
N SER A 358 -42.09 -7.74 -12.70
CA SER A 358 -42.26 -6.71 -13.71
C SER A 358 -42.93 -5.46 -13.15
N THR A 359 -42.39 -4.27 -13.45
CA THR A 359 -43.23 -3.10 -13.70
C THR A 359 -42.62 -2.21 -14.79
N SER A 360 -43.51 -1.70 -15.62
CA SER A 360 -43.30 -1.22 -16.97
C SER A 360 -43.08 0.30 -17.09
N LYS A 361 -42.37 0.66 -18.17
CA LYS A 361 -42.47 1.88 -19.01
C LYS A 361 -41.90 3.21 -18.48
N GLY A 362 -40.98 3.74 -19.29
CA GLY A 362 -40.63 5.16 -19.35
C GLY A 362 -39.44 5.41 -20.29
N ASN A 363 -39.69 5.43 -21.61
CA ASN A 363 -38.71 5.87 -22.60
C ASN A 363 -38.31 7.34 -22.37
N LEU A 364 -37.05 7.57 -22.02
CA LEU A 364 -36.36 8.85 -22.22
C LEU A 364 -35.02 8.53 -22.90
N SER A 365 -34.83 9.11 -24.08
CA SER A 365 -33.64 8.98 -24.91
C SER A 365 -32.37 9.37 -24.14
N ALA A 366 -31.47 8.41 -23.95
CA ALA A 366 -30.17 8.64 -23.34
C ALA A 366 -29.30 9.57 -24.20
N PRO A 367 -28.62 10.59 -23.63
CA PRO A 367 -27.60 11.34 -24.34
C PRO A 367 -26.38 10.44 -24.63
N ARG A 368 -25.73 10.68 -25.77
CA ARG A 368 -24.56 9.94 -26.27
C ARG A 368 -23.47 9.79 -25.19
N ILE A 369 -23.24 8.55 -24.77
CA ILE A 369 -22.09 8.14 -23.95
C ILE A 369 -20.82 8.42 -24.76
N ILE A 370 -19.93 9.25 -24.22
CA ILE A 370 -18.60 9.50 -24.77
C ILE A 370 -17.84 8.18 -24.77
N SER A 371 -17.47 7.73 -25.96
CA SER A 371 -16.86 6.44 -26.28
C SER A 371 -15.37 6.37 -25.95
N ALA A 372 -14.94 6.88 -24.80
CA ALA A 372 -13.56 6.70 -24.36
C ALA A 372 -13.44 5.31 -23.71
N SER A 373 -12.90 4.36 -24.45
CA SER A 373 -12.65 3.00 -23.98
C SER A 373 -11.45 3.00 -23.02
N LEU A 374 -11.47 2.12 -22.00
CA LEU A 374 -10.32 1.88 -21.12
C LEU A 374 -9.02 1.56 -21.89
N SER A 375 -9.14 1.09 -23.14
CA SER A 375 -8.00 0.88 -24.05
C SER A 375 -7.22 2.16 -24.40
N GLU A 376 -7.83 3.35 -24.27
CA GLU A 376 -7.19 4.64 -24.51
C GLU A 376 -6.40 5.14 -23.29
N PHE A 377 -6.58 4.52 -22.12
CA PHE A 377 -5.95 4.89 -20.84
C PHE A 377 -5.28 3.66 -20.19
N PRO A 378 -4.23 3.08 -20.81
CA PRO A 378 -3.60 1.85 -20.34
C PRO A 378 -2.93 2.00 -18.96
N ASP A 379 -2.53 3.22 -18.60
CA ASP A 379 -1.87 3.53 -17.33
C ASP A 379 -2.85 3.85 -16.19
N ALA A 380 -4.14 4.03 -16.50
CA ALA A 380 -5.17 4.42 -15.55
C ALA A 380 -5.69 3.23 -14.76
N ARG A 381 -5.92 3.43 -13.46
CA ARG A 381 -6.68 2.45 -12.67
C ARG A 381 -8.15 2.48 -13.13
N PRO A 382 -8.80 1.34 -13.38
CA PRO A 382 -10.19 1.32 -13.84
C PRO A 382 -11.15 2.07 -12.92
N GLU A 383 -10.92 2.00 -11.60
CA GLU A 383 -11.70 2.73 -10.60
C GLU A 383 -11.53 4.25 -10.73
N THR A 384 -10.28 4.72 -10.84
CA THR A 384 -9.96 6.14 -11.03
C THR A 384 -10.63 6.68 -12.29
N PHE A 385 -10.48 5.96 -13.42
CA PHE A 385 -11.10 6.34 -14.68
C PHE A 385 -12.63 6.40 -14.59
N ARG A 386 -13.29 5.36 -14.05
CA ARG A 386 -14.75 5.34 -13.86
C ARG A 386 -15.23 6.46 -12.95
N ARG A 387 -14.51 6.74 -11.85
CA ARG A 387 -14.81 7.84 -10.93
C ARG A 387 -14.74 9.18 -11.65
N THR A 388 -13.67 9.44 -12.40
CA THR A 388 -13.51 10.67 -13.19
C THR A 388 -14.63 10.81 -14.22
N LYS A 389 -14.99 9.75 -14.95
CA LYS A 389 -16.12 9.80 -15.89
C LYS A 389 -17.46 10.05 -15.19
N SER A 390 -17.68 9.47 -14.01
CA SER A 390 -18.88 9.73 -13.21
C SER A 390 -18.95 11.19 -12.74
N ILE A 391 -17.83 11.76 -12.29
CA ILE A 391 -17.76 13.18 -11.90
C ILE A 391 -18.07 14.05 -13.11
N LEU A 392 -17.39 13.83 -14.24
CA LEU A 392 -17.59 14.63 -15.45
C LEU A 392 -19.02 14.54 -15.97
N GLN A 393 -19.66 13.38 -15.90
CA GLN A 393 -21.06 13.25 -16.28
C GLN A 393 -21.97 14.09 -15.37
N GLN A 394 -21.76 14.05 -14.04
CA GLN A 394 -22.53 14.86 -13.10
C GLN A 394 -22.36 16.37 -13.37
N LEU A 395 -21.14 16.82 -13.65
CA LEU A 395 -20.88 18.21 -14.01
C LEU A 395 -21.57 18.57 -15.33
N LYS A 396 -21.46 17.74 -16.38
CA LYS A 396 -22.14 17.98 -17.66
C LYS A 396 -23.66 18.02 -17.49
N ASP A 397 -24.24 17.17 -16.65
CA ASP A 397 -25.68 17.18 -16.35
C ASP A 397 -26.13 18.49 -15.69
N GLN A 398 -25.30 19.11 -14.84
CA GLN A 398 -25.58 20.41 -14.26
C GLN A 398 -25.50 21.54 -15.28
N ILE A 399 -24.49 21.51 -16.15
CA ILE A 399 -24.33 22.47 -17.25
C ILE A 399 -25.56 22.42 -18.17
N ILE A 400 -26.04 21.21 -18.52
CA ILE A 400 -27.25 21.03 -19.34
C ILE A 400 -28.50 21.62 -18.66
N LYS A 401 -28.56 21.57 -17.32
CA LYS A 401 -29.64 22.18 -16.52
C LYS A 401 -29.49 23.70 -16.34
N GLY A 402 -28.43 24.30 -16.87
CA GLY A 402 -28.13 25.73 -16.68
C GLY A 402 -27.66 26.07 -15.27
N VAL A 403 -27.19 25.09 -14.50
CA VAL A 403 -26.61 25.30 -13.16
C VAL A 403 -25.11 25.49 -13.32
N PRO A 404 -24.51 26.59 -12.82
CA PRO A 404 -23.09 26.83 -12.95
C PRO A 404 -22.29 25.86 -12.08
N ILE A 405 -21.14 25.41 -12.59
CA ILE A 405 -20.22 24.58 -11.83
C ILE A 405 -19.40 25.44 -10.86
N ILE A 406 -19.40 25.07 -9.58
CA ILE A 406 -18.69 25.78 -8.52
C ILE A 406 -17.55 24.93 -7.97
N GLY A 407 -16.31 25.37 -8.22
CA GLY A 407 -15.13 24.83 -7.55
C GLY A 407 -14.74 25.69 -6.35
N ALA A 408 -14.25 25.07 -5.28
CA ALA A 408 -13.76 25.76 -4.09
C ALA A 408 -12.33 25.37 -3.70
N GLY A 409 -11.54 26.34 -3.23
CA GLY A 409 -10.25 26.09 -2.60
C GLY A 409 -10.37 26.05 -1.07
N ALA A 410 -10.02 24.93 -0.45
CA ALA A 410 -10.03 24.75 1.01
C ALA A 410 -8.63 24.66 1.61
N GLY A 411 -8.34 25.55 2.56
CA GLY A 411 -7.13 25.59 3.36
C GLY A 411 -7.21 24.81 4.68
N THR A 412 -8.41 24.40 5.10
CA THR A 412 -8.64 23.66 6.35
C THR A 412 -9.77 22.65 6.18
N GLY A 413 -9.82 21.63 7.05
CA GLY A 413 -10.93 20.66 7.06
C GLY A 413 -12.30 21.28 7.34
N ILE A 414 -12.37 22.35 8.15
CA ILE A 414 -13.64 23.05 8.41
C ILE A 414 -14.12 23.80 7.16
N SER A 415 -13.22 24.45 6.41
CA SER A 415 -13.58 25.06 5.11
C SER A 415 -14.20 24.00 4.19
N ALA A 416 -13.47 22.90 3.94
CA ALA A 416 -13.91 21.86 3.03
C ALA A 416 -15.26 21.21 3.43
N LYS A 417 -15.45 20.96 4.73
CA LYS A 417 -16.70 20.40 5.25
C LYS A 417 -17.90 21.32 4.98
N PHE A 418 -17.75 22.62 5.22
CA PHE A 418 -18.86 23.56 5.02
C PHE A 418 -19.04 23.96 3.56
N GLU A 419 -18.00 23.92 2.74
CA GLU A 419 -18.12 24.01 1.27
C GLU A 419 -18.94 22.84 0.71
N GLU A 420 -18.68 21.60 1.14
CA GLU A 420 -19.51 20.43 0.78
C GLU A 420 -20.97 20.60 1.21
N MET A 421 -21.21 21.08 2.43
CA MET A 421 -22.57 21.37 2.91
C MET A 421 -23.25 22.50 2.13
N GLY A 422 -22.47 23.44 1.59
CA GLY A 422 -22.92 24.52 0.73
C GLY A 422 -23.25 24.09 -0.70
N GLY A 423 -22.95 22.84 -1.06
CA GLY A 423 -23.25 22.29 -2.38
C GLY A 423 -22.19 22.61 -3.44
N VAL A 424 -20.93 22.78 -3.05
CA VAL A 424 -19.81 22.87 -4.00
C VAL A 424 -19.69 21.60 -4.84
N ASP A 425 -19.27 21.72 -6.10
CA ASP A 425 -19.10 20.59 -7.02
C ASP A 425 -17.73 19.94 -6.92
N LEU A 426 -16.69 20.74 -6.65
CA LEU A 426 -15.29 20.31 -6.61
C LEU A 426 -14.56 21.07 -5.50
N ILE A 427 -13.67 20.40 -4.76
CA ILE A 427 -12.77 21.04 -3.80
C ILE A 427 -11.32 20.84 -4.26
N VAL A 428 -10.47 21.85 -4.21
CA VAL A 428 -9.00 21.70 -4.31
C VAL A 428 -8.35 22.15 -3.02
N ILE A 429 -7.27 21.48 -2.64
CA ILE A 429 -6.46 21.85 -1.49
C ILE A 429 -4.99 21.99 -1.88
N TYR A 430 -4.33 23.00 -1.34
CA TYR A 430 -2.92 23.31 -1.54
C TYR A 430 -2.41 24.33 -0.51
N ASN A 431 -1.09 24.52 -0.48
CA ASN A 431 -0.38 25.36 0.48
C ASN A 431 -0.93 26.79 0.61
N SER A 432 -1.24 27.50 -0.48
CA SER A 432 -1.84 28.85 -0.40
C SER A 432 -3.20 28.88 0.29
N GLY A 433 -4.01 27.81 0.24
CA GLY A 433 -5.22 27.70 1.07
C GLY A 433 -4.88 27.72 2.55
N ARG A 434 -4.00 26.81 2.97
CA ARG A 434 -3.54 26.74 4.36
C ARG A 434 -2.93 28.06 4.83
N PHE A 435 -2.12 28.71 3.99
CA PHE A 435 -1.47 29.97 4.32
C PHE A 435 -2.46 31.13 4.43
N ARG A 436 -3.49 31.20 3.57
CA ARG A 436 -4.57 32.19 3.72
C ARG A 436 -5.30 32.02 5.03
N MET A 437 -5.61 30.78 5.40
CA MET A 437 -6.29 30.47 6.66
C MET A 437 -5.39 30.67 7.88
N ALA A 438 -4.07 30.76 7.69
CA ALA A 438 -3.11 31.24 8.68
C ALA A 438 -2.92 32.77 8.69
N GLY A 439 -3.71 33.53 7.92
CA GLY A 439 -3.65 34.99 7.84
C GLY A 439 -2.46 35.50 7.02
N ARG A 440 -2.09 34.83 5.93
CA ARG A 440 -1.04 35.24 4.99
C ARG A 440 -1.59 35.47 3.58
N GLY A 441 -0.88 36.27 2.77
CA GLY A 441 -1.24 36.54 1.37
C GLY A 441 -1.19 35.28 0.49
N SER A 442 -2.02 35.23 -0.56
CA SER A 442 -2.10 34.08 -1.48
C SER A 442 -0.77 33.74 -2.16
N LEU A 443 0.06 34.76 -2.45
CA LEU A 443 1.37 34.56 -3.06
C LEU A 443 2.40 33.88 -2.15
N ALA A 444 2.13 33.76 -0.84
CA ALA A 444 3.03 33.05 0.07
C ALA A 444 3.26 31.59 -0.36
N GLY A 445 2.28 30.96 -1.04
CA GLY A 445 2.47 29.60 -1.55
C GLY A 445 3.37 29.47 -2.76
N LEU A 446 3.77 30.57 -3.40
CA LEU A 446 4.70 30.59 -4.53
C LEU A 446 6.15 30.87 -4.09
N LEU A 447 6.35 31.19 -2.81
CA LEU A 447 7.65 31.58 -2.24
C LEU A 447 8.25 30.42 -1.43
N PRO A 448 9.57 30.43 -1.17
CA PRO A 448 10.27 29.34 -0.48
C PRO A 448 10.00 29.30 1.03
N PHE A 449 8.72 29.33 1.41
CA PHE A 449 8.27 29.23 2.80
C PHE A 449 7.92 27.81 3.21
N ALA A 450 7.56 26.96 2.24
CA ALA A 450 7.37 25.52 2.45
C ALA A 450 7.45 24.76 1.11
N ASP A 451 7.71 23.47 1.19
CA ASP A 451 7.47 22.54 0.08
C ASP A 451 5.96 22.37 -0.14
N ALA A 452 5.46 22.84 -1.29
CA ALA A 452 4.05 22.80 -1.62
C ALA A 452 3.50 21.37 -1.77
N ASN A 453 4.30 20.47 -2.36
CA ASN A 453 3.92 19.07 -2.59
C ASN A 453 3.90 18.27 -1.28
N ALA A 454 4.79 18.57 -0.33
CA ALA A 454 4.70 18.01 1.02
C ALA A 454 3.48 18.54 1.79
N VAL A 455 3.21 19.84 1.72
CA VAL A 455 2.07 20.46 2.41
C VAL A 455 0.73 19.88 1.94
N VAL A 456 0.54 19.63 0.64
CA VAL A 456 -0.72 19.03 0.16
C VAL A 456 -0.94 17.60 0.68
N LEU A 457 0.14 16.82 0.85
CA LEU A 457 0.07 15.48 1.47
C LEU A 457 -0.35 15.56 2.94
N GLU A 458 0.16 16.54 3.69
CA GLU A 458 -0.27 16.76 5.08
C GLU A 458 -1.73 17.17 5.15
N MET A 459 -2.16 18.11 4.29
CA MET A 459 -3.54 18.61 4.23
C MET A 459 -4.53 17.49 3.88
N ALA A 460 -4.12 16.45 3.17
CA ALA A 460 -4.96 15.29 2.87
C ALA A 460 -5.55 14.67 4.15
N ASN A 461 -4.78 14.59 5.24
CA ASN A 461 -5.23 14.05 6.52
C ASN A 461 -6.25 14.95 7.24
N GLU A 462 -6.26 16.25 6.94
CA GLU A 462 -7.19 17.20 7.53
C GLU A 462 -8.51 17.26 6.76
N VAL A 463 -8.47 17.04 5.44
CA VAL A 463 -9.59 17.30 4.53
C VAL A 463 -10.30 16.03 4.08
N LEU A 464 -9.58 15.02 3.58
CA LEU A 464 -10.21 13.82 3.03
C LEU A 464 -11.09 13.07 4.06
N PRO A 465 -10.75 13.01 5.36
CA PRO A 465 -11.63 12.36 6.34
C PRO A 465 -12.96 13.08 6.59
N VAL A 466 -13.07 14.39 6.30
CA VAL A 466 -14.25 15.19 6.64
C VAL A 466 -15.17 15.47 5.44
N VAL A 467 -14.65 15.40 4.21
CA VAL A 467 -15.44 15.48 2.97
C VAL A 467 -15.94 14.08 2.57
N LYS A 468 -17.22 13.94 2.22
CA LYS A 468 -17.86 12.61 2.04
C LYS A 468 -18.35 12.30 0.63
N LYS A 469 -18.72 13.31 -0.14
CA LYS A 469 -19.44 13.19 -1.41
C LYS A 469 -18.75 13.96 -2.53
N VAL A 470 -18.16 15.11 -2.21
CA VAL A 470 -17.54 15.99 -3.19
C VAL A 470 -16.13 15.50 -3.53
N PRO A 471 -15.74 15.46 -4.83
CA PRO A 471 -14.38 15.15 -5.23
C PRO A 471 -13.39 16.22 -4.72
N VAL A 472 -12.33 15.75 -4.05
CA VAL A 472 -11.22 16.59 -3.58
C VAL A 472 -10.01 16.40 -4.50
N LEU A 473 -9.43 17.49 -4.97
CA LEU A 473 -8.28 17.56 -5.85
C LEU A 473 -7.06 18.10 -5.10
N ALA A 474 -5.87 17.67 -5.51
CA ALA A 474 -4.60 18.17 -4.98
C ALA A 474 -4.02 19.26 -5.89
N GLY A 475 -3.62 20.40 -5.32
CA GLY A 475 -2.71 21.31 -6.01
C GLY A 475 -1.29 20.75 -6.01
N VAL A 476 -0.72 20.60 -7.19
CA VAL A 476 0.61 20.04 -7.43
C VAL A 476 1.53 21.12 -7.99
N CYS A 477 2.71 21.28 -7.38
CA CYS A 477 3.79 22.07 -7.95
C CYS A 477 4.45 21.27 -9.08
N GLY A 478 4.05 21.53 -10.33
CA GLY A 478 4.53 20.77 -11.50
C GLY A 478 6.00 21.01 -11.84
N THR A 479 6.56 22.13 -11.40
CA THR A 479 7.95 22.54 -11.67
C THR A 479 8.94 22.13 -10.56
N ASP A 480 8.49 21.37 -9.55
CA ASP A 480 9.34 20.94 -8.44
C ASP A 480 10.48 20.02 -8.91
N PRO A 481 11.75 20.49 -8.88
CA PRO A 481 12.88 19.76 -9.46
C PRO A 481 13.29 18.54 -8.62
N PHE A 482 12.78 18.41 -7.39
CA PHE A 482 13.10 17.31 -6.49
C PHE A 482 12.02 16.22 -6.52
N ARG A 483 10.93 16.42 -7.27
CA ARG A 483 9.82 15.48 -7.31
C ARG A 483 9.77 14.68 -8.61
N ARG A 484 9.74 13.36 -8.48
CA ARG A 484 9.32 12.46 -9.57
C ARG A 484 7.81 12.52 -9.75
N VAL A 485 7.34 13.28 -10.74
CA VAL A 485 5.92 13.58 -10.98
C VAL A 485 5.07 12.32 -11.11
N ASP A 486 5.48 11.33 -11.92
CA ASP A 486 4.71 10.09 -12.13
C ASP A 486 4.46 9.31 -10.83
N TYR A 487 5.48 9.20 -9.98
CA TYR A 487 5.35 8.55 -8.68
C TYR A 487 4.43 9.35 -7.76
N PHE A 488 4.45 10.69 -7.88
CA PHE A 488 3.65 11.57 -7.02
C PHE A 488 2.17 11.47 -7.36
N LEU A 489 1.84 11.53 -8.65
CA LEU A 489 0.46 11.42 -9.11
C LEU A 489 -0.16 10.09 -8.69
N ARG A 490 0.59 8.97 -8.79
CA ARG A 490 0.13 7.66 -8.27
C ARG A 490 -0.02 7.64 -6.75
N GLN A 491 0.83 8.36 -6.02
CA GLN A 491 0.69 8.52 -4.57
C GLN A 491 -0.59 9.30 -4.23
N LEU A 492 -0.86 10.42 -4.91
CA LEU A 492 -2.07 11.22 -4.70
C LEU A 492 -3.35 10.43 -5.02
N ASP A 493 -3.34 9.68 -6.12
CA ASP A 493 -4.42 8.76 -6.50
C ASP A 493 -4.65 7.67 -5.44
N SER A 494 -3.56 7.13 -4.87
CA SER A 494 -3.63 6.10 -3.81
C SER A 494 -4.13 6.66 -2.46
N ILE A 495 -3.79 7.91 -2.14
CA ILE A 495 -4.28 8.62 -0.95
C ILE A 495 -5.79 8.89 -1.03
N GLY A 496 -6.32 9.03 -2.24
CA GLY A 496 -7.76 9.14 -2.49
C GLY A 496 -8.20 10.44 -3.15
N PHE A 497 -7.26 11.32 -3.55
CA PHE A 497 -7.61 12.49 -4.36
C PHE A 497 -8.30 12.05 -5.66
N ALA A 498 -9.31 12.80 -6.07
CA ALA A 498 -10.07 12.58 -7.29
C ALA A 498 -9.34 13.11 -8.53
N GLY A 499 -8.44 14.07 -8.33
CA GLY A 499 -7.78 14.80 -9.40
C GLY A 499 -6.68 15.74 -8.94
N VAL A 500 -6.14 16.50 -9.88
CA VAL A 500 -5.06 17.47 -9.64
C VAL A 500 -5.29 18.81 -10.35
N GLN A 501 -4.64 19.85 -9.82
CA GLN A 501 -4.52 21.18 -10.39
C GLN A 501 -3.06 21.63 -10.32
N ASN A 502 -2.57 22.38 -11.30
CA ASN A 502 -1.23 22.99 -11.28
C ASN A 502 -1.22 24.19 -10.32
N PHE A 503 -0.95 23.93 -9.05
CA PHE A 503 -0.76 24.98 -8.06
C PHE A 503 0.23 24.51 -6.98
N PRO A 504 1.27 25.30 -6.64
CA PRO A 504 1.67 26.59 -7.20
C PRO A 504 1.97 26.55 -8.70
N THR A 505 1.72 27.66 -9.40
CA THR A 505 1.92 27.78 -10.85
C THR A 505 2.79 28.97 -11.19
N VAL A 506 3.70 28.80 -12.14
CA VAL A 506 4.54 29.88 -12.67
C VAL A 506 3.75 30.84 -13.55
N GLY A 507 2.52 30.49 -13.93
CA GLY A 507 1.56 31.35 -14.61
C GLY A 507 1.26 32.67 -13.89
N LEU A 508 1.49 32.72 -12.57
CA LEU A 508 1.33 33.92 -11.75
C LEU A 508 2.58 34.82 -11.68
N PHE A 509 3.72 34.39 -12.25
CA PHE A 509 4.90 35.23 -12.42
C PHE A 509 4.89 35.89 -13.79
N ASP A 510 5.43 37.12 -13.86
CA ASP A 510 5.57 37.91 -15.08
C ASP A 510 6.99 38.49 -15.25
N GLY A 511 7.17 39.25 -16.33
CA GLY A 511 8.40 39.99 -16.64
C GLY A 511 9.64 39.11 -16.77
N ASN A 512 10.79 39.71 -16.47
CA ASN A 512 12.09 39.04 -16.54
C ASN A 512 12.17 37.83 -15.58
N PHE A 513 11.48 37.86 -14.44
CA PHE A 513 11.51 36.74 -13.49
C PHE A 513 10.84 35.50 -14.09
N ARG A 514 9.65 35.63 -14.69
CA ARG A 514 9.01 34.53 -15.42
C ARG A 514 9.88 34.02 -16.56
N GLN A 515 10.47 34.91 -17.35
CA GLN A 515 11.34 34.53 -18.45
C GLN A 515 12.52 33.66 -17.96
N ASN A 516 13.19 34.06 -16.87
CA ASN A 516 14.28 33.27 -16.30
C ASN A 516 13.82 31.90 -15.79
N LEU A 517 12.61 31.78 -15.23
CA LEU A 517 12.07 30.46 -14.84
C LEU A 517 11.88 29.54 -16.05
N GLU A 518 11.33 30.06 -17.15
CA GLU A 518 11.17 29.30 -18.41
C GLU A 518 12.54 28.85 -18.95
N GLU A 519 13.52 29.75 -19.00
CA GLU A 519 14.86 29.48 -19.55
C GLU A 519 15.70 28.52 -18.69
N THR A 520 15.38 28.39 -17.39
CA THR A 520 16.14 27.57 -16.44
C THR A 520 15.46 26.26 -16.04
N GLY A 521 14.45 25.83 -16.79
CA GLY A 521 13.80 24.53 -16.60
C GLY A 521 12.76 24.49 -15.48
N MET A 522 12.17 25.63 -15.13
CA MET A 522 11.02 25.76 -14.23
C MET A 522 9.83 26.41 -14.96
N GLY A 523 9.70 26.10 -16.25
CA GLY A 523 8.69 26.70 -17.13
C GLY A 523 7.30 26.08 -17.00
N TYR A 524 6.29 26.78 -17.52
CA TYR A 524 4.90 26.31 -17.49
C TYR A 524 4.69 25.01 -18.30
N GLY A 525 5.57 24.71 -19.26
CA GLY A 525 5.56 23.46 -20.00
C GLY A 525 5.62 22.21 -19.10
N LEU A 526 6.31 22.27 -17.96
CA LEU A 526 6.34 21.16 -16.98
C LEU A 526 5.00 20.98 -16.26
N GLU A 527 4.25 22.06 -16.06
CA GLU A 527 2.89 21.98 -15.51
C GLU A 527 1.94 21.33 -16.52
N VAL A 528 2.09 21.65 -17.81
CA VAL A 528 1.34 20.99 -18.90
C VAL A 528 1.67 19.49 -18.96
N GLU A 529 2.94 19.12 -18.85
CA GLU A 529 3.36 17.71 -18.80
C GLU A 529 2.78 16.97 -17.58
N MET A 530 2.80 17.60 -16.40
CA MET A 530 2.19 17.06 -15.19
C MET A 530 0.68 16.79 -15.38
N ILE A 531 -0.04 17.72 -16.02
CA ILE A 531 -1.46 17.54 -16.35
C ILE A 531 -1.65 16.40 -17.36
N ASN A 532 -0.81 16.29 -18.39
CA ASN A 532 -0.87 15.18 -19.34
C ASN A 532 -0.67 13.82 -18.64
N ASN A 533 0.31 13.73 -17.75
CA ASN A 533 0.58 12.52 -17.00
C ASN A 533 -0.59 12.17 -16.07
N ALA A 534 -1.21 13.17 -15.43
CA ALA A 534 -2.40 12.95 -14.60
C ALA A 534 -3.60 12.47 -15.42
N HIS A 535 -3.84 13.07 -16.59
CA HIS A 535 -4.88 12.66 -17.51
C HIS A 535 -4.69 11.19 -17.95
N ARG A 536 -3.47 10.80 -18.33
CA ARG A 536 -3.13 9.41 -18.69
C ARG A 536 -3.38 8.40 -17.56
N LEU A 537 -3.23 8.83 -16.30
CA LEU A 537 -3.56 8.03 -15.12
C LEU A 537 -5.08 7.99 -14.82
N GLY A 538 -5.89 8.68 -15.61
CA GLY A 538 -7.33 8.76 -15.46
C GLY A 538 -7.80 9.68 -14.33
N LEU A 539 -6.89 10.46 -13.73
CA LEU A 539 -7.24 11.46 -12.71
C LEU A 539 -8.00 12.62 -13.35
N LEU A 540 -8.94 13.21 -12.60
CA LEU A 540 -9.58 14.46 -13.00
C LEU A 540 -8.54 15.58 -13.05
N THR A 541 -8.53 16.37 -14.12
CA THR A 541 -7.55 17.44 -14.32
C THR A 541 -8.23 18.80 -14.45
N THR A 542 -7.85 19.75 -13.58
CA THR A 542 -8.49 21.08 -13.51
C THR A 542 -7.50 22.25 -13.53
N PRO A 543 -6.56 22.33 -14.50
CA PRO A 543 -5.50 23.33 -14.48
C PRO A 543 -5.97 24.79 -14.61
N TYR A 544 -5.16 25.69 -14.06
CA TYR A 544 -5.16 27.12 -14.36
C TYR A 544 -4.42 27.43 -15.66
N ALA A 545 -5.02 28.27 -16.50
CA ALA A 545 -4.40 28.88 -17.68
C ALA A 545 -4.60 30.40 -17.65
N PHE A 546 -3.59 31.15 -18.10
CA PHE A 546 -3.55 32.62 -17.98
C PHE A 546 -3.65 33.34 -19.33
N ASN A 547 -3.47 32.60 -20.44
CA ASN A 547 -3.54 33.15 -21.79
C ASN A 547 -3.97 32.07 -22.81
N ARG A 548 -4.13 32.49 -24.07
CA ARG A 548 -4.54 31.63 -25.20
C ARG A 548 -3.64 30.41 -25.40
N ASP A 549 -2.32 30.60 -25.32
CA ASP A 549 -1.36 29.55 -25.63
C ASP A 549 -1.35 28.47 -24.53
N GLU A 550 -1.38 28.90 -23.27
CA GLU A 550 -1.49 27.99 -22.12
C GLU A 550 -2.82 27.22 -22.12
N ALA A 551 -3.93 27.87 -22.49
CA ALA A 551 -5.23 27.22 -22.62
C ALA A 551 -5.24 26.15 -23.71
N THR A 552 -4.65 26.47 -24.86
CA THR A 552 -4.45 25.54 -25.97
C THR A 552 -3.58 24.35 -25.54
N ALA A 553 -2.51 24.60 -24.79
CA ALA A 553 -1.60 23.56 -24.31
C ALA A 553 -2.28 22.63 -23.30
N MET A 554 -3.03 23.17 -22.33
CA MET A 554 -3.78 22.38 -21.35
C MET A 554 -4.88 21.54 -22.01
N ALA A 555 -5.58 22.09 -23.00
CA ALA A 555 -6.58 21.33 -23.76
C ALA A 555 -5.94 20.17 -24.52
N LYS A 556 -4.78 20.39 -25.17
CA LYS A 556 -4.01 19.32 -25.84
C LYS A 556 -3.48 18.27 -24.86
N ALA A 557 -3.14 18.67 -23.64
CA ALA A 557 -2.68 17.75 -22.60
C ALA A 557 -3.79 16.80 -22.11
N GLY A 558 -5.06 17.09 -22.42
CA GLY A 558 -6.21 16.30 -21.98
C GLY A 558 -6.90 16.85 -20.73
N ALA A 559 -6.70 18.14 -20.42
CA ALA A 559 -7.41 18.78 -19.31
C ALA A 559 -8.93 18.56 -19.41
N ASP A 560 -9.55 18.06 -18.34
CA ASP A 560 -10.99 17.86 -18.29
C ASP A 560 -11.74 19.17 -18.02
N ILE A 561 -11.12 20.02 -17.20
CA ILE A 561 -11.59 21.36 -16.85
C ILE A 561 -10.43 22.35 -17.00
N ILE A 562 -10.65 23.51 -17.63
CA ILE A 562 -9.65 24.58 -17.69
C ILE A 562 -10.20 25.80 -16.95
N VAL A 563 -9.41 26.31 -16.02
CA VAL A 563 -9.76 27.47 -15.20
C VAL A 563 -9.04 28.71 -15.73
N ALA A 564 -9.78 29.60 -16.40
CA ALA A 564 -9.28 30.88 -16.88
C ALA A 564 -8.95 31.80 -15.70
N HIS A 565 -7.65 32.00 -15.43
CA HIS A 565 -7.17 32.68 -14.23
C HIS A 565 -6.77 34.13 -14.51
N MET A 566 -7.49 35.08 -13.93
CA MET A 566 -7.34 36.53 -14.14
C MET A 566 -6.38 37.20 -13.15
N GLY A 567 -5.36 36.48 -12.68
CA GLY A 567 -4.46 36.95 -11.62
C GLY A 567 -5.08 37.01 -10.22
N LEU A 568 -4.41 37.70 -9.28
CA LEU A 568 -4.76 37.70 -7.85
C LEU A 568 -6.09 38.39 -7.54
N THR A 569 -6.83 37.83 -6.59
CA THR A 569 -8.07 38.46 -6.08
C THR A 569 -7.76 39.71 -5.25
N THR A 570 -8.44 40.82 -5.55
CA THR A 570 -8.15 42.14 -4.97
C THR A 570 -8.86 42.47 -3.65
N SER A 571 -9.87 41.69 -3.27
CA SER A 571 -10.70 41.97 -2.08
C SER A 571 -10.14 41.44 -0.75
N GLY A 572 -10.57 42.04 0.37
CA GLY A 572 -10.23 41.64 1.73
C GLY A 572 -9.02 42.36 2.33
N SER A 573 -8.65 41.99 3.57
CA SER A 573 -7.58 42.65 4.34
C SER A 573 -6.17 42.51 3.74
N ILE A 574 -5.98 41.52 2.86
CA ILE A 574 -4.69 41.13 2.27
C ILE A 574 -4.77 40.89 0.74
N GLY A 575 -5.74 41.52 0.06
CA GLY A 575 -5.92 41.44 -1.41
C GLY A 575 -4.92 42.31 -2.20
N ALA A 576 -4.75 42.01 -3.49
CA ALA A 576 -3.91 42.80 -4.40
C ALA A 576 -4.53 44.18 -4.72
N LYS A 577 -3.70 45.21 -4.98
CA LYS A 577 -4.18 46.58 -5.26
C LYS A 577 -4.30 46.91 -6.75
N THR A 578 -3.73 46.08 -7.62
CA THR A 578 -3.74 46.22 -9.08
C THR A 578 -4.70 45.20 -9.66
N ALA A 579 -5.77 45.65 -10.32
CA ALA A 579 -6.72 44.79 -11.03
C ALA A 579 -7.15 45.40 -12.36
N LEU A 580 -7.41 44.51 -13.32
CA LEU A 580 -8.19 44.78 -14.51
C LEU A 580 -9.65 45.11 -14.14
N SER A 581 -10.37 45.80 -15.01
CA SER A 581 -11.81 46.02 -14.83
C SER A 581 -12.61 44.72 -15.04
N LEU A 582 -13.87 44.68 -14.56
CA LEU A 582 -14.76 43.54 -14.81
C LEU A 582 -15.02 43.33 -16.31
N ASP A 583 -15.04 44.41 -17.11
CA ASP A 583 -15.22 44.31 -18.57
C ASP A 583 -13.98 43.74 -19.26
N ASP A 584 -12.77 44.12 -18.82
CA ASP A 584 -11.52 43.60 -19.38
C ASP A 584 -11.39 42.08 -19.15
N ILE A 585 -11.76 41.60 -17.95
CA ILE A 585 -11.67 40.17 -17.67
C ILE A 585 -12.68 39.36 -18.47
N VAL A 586 -13.84 39.91 -18.86
CA VAL A 586 -14.80 39.21 -19.74
C VAL A 586 -14.13 38.87 -21.06
N VAL A 587 -13.39 39.83 -21.64
CA VAL A 587 -12.67 39.63 -22.91
C VAL A 587 -11.56 38.58 -22.76
N GLN A 588 -10.80 38.64 -21.66
CA GLN A 588 -9.71 37.68 -21.42
C GLN A 588 -10.21 36.26 -21.13
N VAL A 589 -11.24 36.12 -20.30
CA VAL A 589 -11.89 34.82 -20.03
C VAL A 589 -12.44 34.24 -21.34
N GLN A 590 -13.12 35.03 -22.17
CA GLN A 590 -13.62 34.57 -23.47
C GLN A 590 -12.48 34.10 -24.37
N THR A 591 -11.37 34.84 -24.43
CA THR A 591 -10.21 34.49 -25.25
C THR A 591 -9.60 33.15 -24.84
N ILE A 592 -9.49 32.89 -23.53
CA ILE A 592 -8.99 31.61 -23.00
C ILE A 592 -9.99 30.48 -23.27
N ALA A 593 -11.28 30.73 -23.08
CA ALA A 593 -12.35 29.77 -23.32
C ALA A 593 -12.37 29.33 -24.80
N ASP A 594 -12.37 30.29 -25.72
CA ASP A 594 -12.40 30.04 -27.16
C ASP A 594 -11.19 29.20 -27.60
N ALA A 595 -9.99 29.54 -27.10
CA ALA A 595 -8.78 28.81 -27.42
C ALA A 595 -8.80 27.35 -26.95
N ALA A 596 -9.32 27.09 -25.75
CA ALA A 596 -9.45 25.74 -25.23
C ALA A 596 -10.52 24.93 -26.00
N LEU A 597 -11.68 25.55 -26.29
CA LEU A 597 -12.79 24.93 -27.01
C LEU A 597 -12.48 24.68 -28.49
N GLU A 598 -11.59 25.47 -29.10
CA GLU A 598 -11.05 25.24 -30.45
C GLU A 598 -10.30 23.90 -30.53
N VAL A 599 -9.61 23.50 -29.46
CA VAL A 599 -8.88 22.23 -29.37
C VAL A 599 -9.78 21.08 -28.92
N ASN A 600 -10.56 21.29 -27.86
CA ASN A 600 -11.42 20.28 -27.26
C ASN A 600 -12.81 20.87 -27.00
N PRO A 601 -13.80 20.66 -27.89
CA PRO A 601 -15.16 21.19 -27.71
C PRO A 601 -15.88 20.66 -26.46
N ASP A 602 -15.38 19.58 -25.85
CA ASP A 602 -15.99 18.91 -24.69
C ASP A 602 -15.39 19.34 -23.34
N VAL A 603 -14.37 20.21 -23.33
CA VAL A 603 -13.71 20.70 -22.11
C VAL A 603 -14.62 21.64 -21.32
N ILE A 604 -14.61 21.51 -19.99
CA ILE A 604 -15.36 22.41 -19.12
C ILE A 604 -14.50 23.64 -18.80
N ILE A 605 -14.94 24.83 -19.20
CA ILE A 605 -14.28 26.09 -18.81
C ILE A 605 -14.89 26.67 -17.53
N LEU A 606 -14.06 27.07 -16.57
CA LEU A 606 -14.41 27.88 -15.40
C LEU A 606 -13.60 29.18 -15.40
N CYS A 607 -14.06 30.21 -14.67
CA CYS A 607 -13.28 31.44 -14.47
C CYS A 607 -12.84 31.62 -13.00
N HIS A 608 -11.73 32.31 -12.78
CA HIS A 608 -11.16 32.58 -11.45
C HIS A 608 -10.33 33.88 -11.41
N GLY A 609 -10.27 34.51 -10.23
CA GLY A 609 -9.26 35.53 -9.94
C GLY A 609 -9.63 36.96 -10.36
N GLY A 610 -8.65 37.86 -10.27
CA GLY A 610 -8.82 39.29 -10.56
C GLY A 610 -9.89 39.95 -9.68
N PRO A 611 -10.74 40.85 -10.23
CA PRO A 611 -11.79 41.51 -9.46
C PRO A 611 -12.97 40.59 -9.08
N MET A 612 -13.01 39.32 -9.53
CA MET A 612 -14.09 38.39 -9.18
C MET A 612 -13.96 37.91 -7.72
N SER A 613 -14.68 38.55 -6.81
CA SER A 613 -14.59 38.26 -5.38
C SER A 613 -15.90 37.87 -4.72
N SER A 614 -17.03 38.04 -5.42
CA SER A 614 -18.37 37.73 -4.95
C SER A 614 -19.18 36.94 -6.00
N PRO A 615 -20.31 36.30 -5.59
CA PRO A 615 -21.22 35.66 -6.55
C PRO A 615 -21.74 36.60 -7.64
N ASN A 616 -21.94 37.90 -7.34
CA ASN A 616 -22.38 38.88 -8.32
C ASN A 616 -21.33 39.14 -9.41
N ASP A 617 -20.04 39.13 -9.04
CA ASP A 617 -18.95 39.31 -10.00
C ASP A 617 -18.83 38.08 -10.91
N ALA A 618 -18.95 36.88 -10.34
CA ALA A 618 -18.99 35.65 -11.12
C ALA A 618 -20.18 35.63 -12.08
N GLU A 619 -21.38 36.00 -11.60
CA GLU A 619 -22.58 36.11 -12.44
C GLU A 619 -22.40 37.14 -13.57
N PHE A 620 -21.75 38.29 -13.28
CA PHE A 620 -21.46 39.32 -14.27
C PHE A 620 -20.64 38.77 -15.44
N VAL A 621 -19.63 37.96 -15.17
CA VAL A 621 -18.76 37.35 -16.18
C VAL A 621 -19.47 36.21 -16.91
N LEU A 622 -20.15 35.31 -16.18
CA LEU A 622 -20.87 34.18 -16.78
C LEU A 622 -21.98 34.63 -17.74
N LYS A 623 -22.70 35.72 -17.42
CA LYS A 623 -23.74 36.26 -18.32
C LYS A 623 -23.20 36.94 -19.57
N ARG A 624 -21.91 37.29 -19.60
CA ARG A 624 -21.27 38.03 -20.71
C ARG A 624 -20.24 37.21 -21.47
N THR A 625 -20.07 35.96 -21.13
CA THR A 625 -19.21 35.00 -21.83
C THR A 625 -20.04 33.88 -22.42
N LYS A 626 -19.48 33.18 -23.42
CA LYS A 626 -20.07 31.99 -24.06
C LYS A 626 -19.11 30.83 -23.89
N GLY A 627 -19.64 29.65 -23.56
CA GLY A 627 -18.81 28.45 -23.33
C GLY A 627 -18.05 28.46 -22.00
N VAL A 628 -18.40 29.36 -21.08
CA VAL A 628 -17.89 29.38 -19.70
C VAL A 628 -18.99 28.86 -18.78
N HIS A 629 -18.68 27.81 -18.03
CA HIS A 629 -19.67 26.96 -17.37
C HIS A 629 -19.80 27.21 -15.87
N GLY A 630 -18.93 28.04 -15.29
CA GLY A 630 -18.92 28.25 -13.85
C GLY A 630 -17.72 29.00 -13.32
N PHE A 631 -17.52 28.93 -12.00
CA PHE A 631 -16.55 29.73 -11.27
C PHE A 631 -15.75 28.86 -10.29
N TYR A 632 -14.47 29.18 -10.16
CA TYR A 632 -13.59 28.58 -9.16
C TYR A 632 -13.26 29.63 -8.10
N GLY A 633 -13.68 29.42 -6.84
CA GLY A 633 -13.44 30.35 -5.74
C GLY A 633 -12.43 29.81 -4.75
N ALA A 634 -11.37 30.55 -4.44
CA ALA A 634 -10.44 30.18 -3.37
C ALA A 634 -10.60 31.15 -2.19
N SER A 635 -9.99 32.34 -2.29
CA SER A 635 -10.14 33.37 -1.25
C SER A 635 -11.59 33.81 -1.04
N SER A 636 -12.41 33.84 -2.09
CA SER A 636 -13.81 34.24 -2.03
C SER A 636 -14.70 33.20 -1.35
N MET A 637 -14.26 31.95 -1.25
CA MET A 637 -15.07 30.86 -0.70
C MET A 637 -14.82 30.63 0.79
N GLU A 638 -13.55 30.68 1.23
CA GLU A 638 -13.21 30.44 2.65
C GLU A 638 -12.77 31.71 3.39
N ARG A 639 -11.81 32.46 2.83
CA ARG A 639 -11.10 33.50 3.59
C ARG A 639 -12.02 34.68 3.91
N LEU A 640 -12.61 35.29 2.88
CA LEU A 640 -13.44 36.49 3.05
C LEU A 640 -14.66 36.22 3.95
N PRO A 641 -15.40 35.10 3.77
CA PRO A 641 -16.50 34.79 4.68
C PRO A 641 -16.05 34.59 6.13
N VAL A 642 -14.93 33.89 6.36
CA VAL A 642 -14.40 33.65 7.71
C VAL A 642 -13.91 34.94 8.37
N GLU A 643 -13.18 35.80 7.65
CA GLU A 643 -12.74 37.12 8.14
C GLU A 643 -13.94 37.93 8.66
N GLN A 644 -15.01 38.02 7.87
CA GLN A 644 -16.21 38.77 8.24
C GLN A 644 -16.95 38.13 9.41
N ALA A 645 -17.12 36.80 9.42
CA ALA A 645 -17.86 36.09 10.45
C ALA A 645 -17.18 36.20 11.83
N ILE A 646 -15.85 35.98 11.89
CA ILE A 646 -15.09 36.08 13.14
C ILE A 646 -15.12 37.51 13.66
N MET A 647 -14.82 38.50 12.81
CA MET A 647 -14.79 39.91 13.18
C MET A 647 -16.15 40.39 13.72
N ASN A 648 -17.25 40.06 13.02
CA ASN A 648 -18.60 40.45 13.43
C ASN A 648 -18.99 39.80 14.76
N THR A 649 -18.71 38.50 14.92
CA THR A 649 -19.06 37.77 16.15
C THR A 649 -18.32 38.34 17.36
N VAL A 650 -17.02 38.61 17.23
CA VAL A 650 -16.23 39.25 18.30
C VAL A 650 -16.76 40.66 18.59
N GLY A 651 -17.10 41.43 17.54
CA GLY A 651 -17.72 42.76 17.68
C GLY A 651 -19.02 42.72 18.49
N GLN A 652 -19.88 41.72 18.26
CA GLN A 652 -21.11 41.52 19.03
C GLN A 652 -20.84 41.23 20.51
N TYR A 653 -19.88 40.35 20.84
CA TYR A 653 -19.48 40.13 22.23
C TYR A 653 -18.92 41.39 22.90
N LYS A 654 -18.15 42.20 22.17
CA LYS A 654 -17.61 43.47 22.67
C LYS A 654 -18.67 44.55 22.87
N ALA A 655 -19.84 44.43 22.24
CA ALA A 655 -20.96 45.35 22.40
C ALA A 655 -21.84 45.03 23.63
N ILE A 656 -21.57 43.94 24.36
CA ILE A 656 -22.28 43.61 25.61
C ILE A 656 -21.96 44.70 26.65
N SER A 657 -22.99 45.36 27.16
CA SER A 657 -22.87 46.31 28.26
C SER A 657 -22.84 45.56 29.59
N ILE A 658 -21.90 45.91 30.46
CA ILE A 658 -21.81 45.39 31.83
C ILE A 658 -22.09 46.57 32.76
N ASN A 659 -23.12 46.42 33.62
CA ASN A 659 -23.50 47.39 34.65
C ASN A 659 -22.60 47.31 35.88
#